data_AF-A0A1G6BY94-F1
#
_entry.id   AF-A0A1G6BY94-F1
#
_cell.length_a   1.000
_cell.length_b   1.000
_cell.length_c   1.000
_cell.angle_alpha   90.00
_cell.angle_beta   90.00
_cell.angle_gamma   90.00
#
_symmetry.space_group_name_H-M   'P 1'
#
loop_
_entity.id
_entity.type
_entity.pdbx_description
1 polymer ?
#
loop_
_entity_poly.entity_id
_entity_poly.type
_entity_poly.pdbx_seq_one_letter_code
_entity_poly.pdbx_strand_id
1 'polypeptide(L)'
;MKLCLSCFEQYADELNTCPHCGFAEDTPPENAMHITPGTILLDRYIIGKVIGYGGFGVTYAAYDPLLEMKVAIKEYLPSEFSTRVVGQTQVTVFGGDKSEQFTDGMHKFVDEAKKLAKFTSTQGIVRIFDSFECNNTAYIVMELLEGETLSERLKREGKISVDDTIAMMIPVIQSLDEVHKDGIIHRDIAPDNIFITKDGQVKLIDFGAARYATTTHSRSLTVVIKPGYSPEEQYRSRGDQGKHTDVYAVAATMYRMITGEAPPDALERRAYFENKKKDILKPISEFVPDIDKNKETAILNALNVRVEDRTPDMQTLMSELTSVDKVRRRDGKIKPLDMYTWPKWAKIGVPVIGAALVVFFVLFFTGVIGFDAKLKEDIVIPEGQTRVPSVVNNPLDKAQQRLTDAMLELSINGREYSSEIKADMVLKQDTKPGIIIDQHTTVGLIVSGGALKQTVPNVVGMERSEAVGKLETLYFAVSQEEKYDATVAEGCVISQSLAPDTQVDQGSEIRLVISLGRDPNEVVEEKEITLPNLVGLDYSEALKKAQEMGFAVKISERQFSKRYPENAVMKQTPAAGTKIKNTQTVVLVVSKGFETVTVPDVVYEQRANATAMLENVGLKVKIIEKESDTVAAGVVMEQTPKGGTKAEPESTVTVTVSKGRKQTPGATTTIAPANTTKVWYTDPEPEQTVKPATGTTTRVTSGTKATAKTTTKSTSSTTKQTTKQTTKQTTKQMTKQTTKQTTKQTTKETTKQTDPPIIYPDSISLDTTSLKLNKGETAQLTAIVSPSNADDKTVTWISSDNKVATVINGKVTAIGGGSATITGKTVNGKTATCLVGVIEKGTCGDNLNYILDEDGILVISGNGNMTGRGSYDPEGPFEGNDRIKSVIISKGVENIGGYAFRYCSNLESIVIPDSVTIIGYDAFEGCSSLRSVAIPESVTSIGSWAFEGCSSLTNITIPDGVTSIGGRAFGGCSNLTSITIPNSVTRIDREAFFYCSALTSINIPNSVKYIYASAFQWCESLERITISTQVTKIYGYSFCGCESLKSIIIPESVTSIEDGAFSSCTSLTSVTIPDSVTSIGLSAFDECISLTSITIPNSVTSIGNRALGYYYDGGYKKIPGFTIKGKKGSAAETYAKDNDFKFIAI
;
A
#
# COMPACT_ATOMS: atom_id res chain seq x y z
N MET A 1 -40.56 -1.90 47.36
CA MET A 1 -40.90 -1.88 45.93
C MET A 1 -39.63 -1.51 45.19
N LYS A 2 -39.22 -2.32 44.22
CA LYS A 2 -37.98 -2.14 43.45
C LYS A 2 -38.27 -1.99 41.96
N LEU A 3 -37.36 -1.31 41.26
CA LEU A 3 -37.52 -0.93 39.85
C LEU A 3 -36.92 -2.00 38.92
N CYS A 4 -37.67 -2.48 37.94
CA CYS A 4 -37.16 -3.43 36.96
C CYS A 4 -36.20 -2.78 35.96
N LEU A 5 -34.97 -3.29 35.83
CA LEU A 5 -33.93 -2.76 34.94
C LEU A 5 -34.16 -3.04 33.43
N SER A 6 -35.29 -3.64 33.04
CA SER A 6 -35.64 -3.93 31.64
C SER A 6 -36.89 -3.21 31.15
N CYS A 7 -37.88 -2.99 32.03
CA CYS A 7 -39.13 -2.30 31.69
C CYS A 7 -39.42 -1.05 32.54
N PHE A 8 -38.63 -0.81 33.59
CA PHE A 8 -38.78 0.31 34.55
C PHE A 8 -40.18 0.41 35.19
N GLU A 9 -40.82 -0.74 35.42
CA GLU A 9 -41.99 -0.87 36.27
C GLU A 9 -41.56 -1.23 37.70
N GLN A 10 -42.32 -0.78 38.71
CA GLN A 10 -42.06 -1.13 40.10
C GLN A 10 -42.77 -2.43 40.51
N TYR A 11 -42.08 -3.28 41.28
CA TYR A 11 -42.62 -4.56 41.73
C TYR A 11 -42.16 -4.93 43.15
N ALA A 12 -42.75 -5.98 43.73
CA ALA A 12 -42.49 -6.40 45.11
C ALA A 12 -41.05 -6.88 45.32
N ASP A 13 -40.46 -6.54 46.46
CA ASP A 13 -39.03 -6.78 46.74
C ASP A 13 -38.69 -8.27 46.87
N GLU A 14 -39.68 -9.08 47.19
CA GLU A 14 -39.65 -10.54 47.37
C GLU A 14 -39.48 -11.33 46.07
N LEU A 15 -39.65 -10.69 44.91
CA LEU A 15 -39.60 -11.33 43.59
C LEU A 15 -38.23 -11.13 42.94
N ASN A 16 -37.50 -12.21 42.62
CA ASN A 16 -36.22 -12.13 41.89
C ASN A 16 -36.39 -12.04 40.36
N THR A 17 -37.63 -11.89 39.88
CA THR A 17 -37.97 -11.79 38.46
C THR A 17 -39.16 -10.86 38.30
N CYS A 18 -39.05 -9.88 37.41
CA CYS A 18 -40.09 -8.88 37.20
C CYS A 18 -41.36 -9.49 36.59
N PRO A 19 -42.53 -9.38 37.25
CA PRO A 19 -43.79 -9.96 36.76
C PRO A 19 -44.32 -9.27 35.48
N HIS A 20 -43.80 -8.10 35.13
CA HIS A 20 -44.23 -7.33 33.96
C HIS A 20 -43.49 -7.70 32.66
N CYS A 21 -42.27 -8.25 32.74
CA CYS A 21 -41.45 -8.54 31.55
C CYS A 21 -40.53 -9.76 31.65
N GLY A 22 -40.52 -10.50 32.76
CA GLY A 22 -39.70 -11.71 32.93
C GLY A 22 -38.20 -11.49 33.15
N PHE A 23 -37.74 -10.24 33.28
CA PHE A 23 -36.34 -9.93 33.56
C PHE A 23 -35.95 -10.35 34.99
N ALA A 24 -34.84 -11.10 35.13
CA ALA A 24 -34.28 -11.51 36.42
C ALA A 24 -33.16 -10.55 36.86
N GLU A 25 -33.06 -10.28 38.15
CA GLU A 25 -32.18 -9.20 38.65
C GLU A 25 -30.69 -9.46 38.41
N ASP A 26 -30.25 -10.71 38.57
CA ASP A 26 -28.86 -11.13 38.34
C ASP A 26 -28.51 -11.35 36.85
N THR A 27 -29.27 -10.76 35.91
CA THR A 27 -29.03 -10.93 34.47
C THR A 27 -27.75 -10.19 34.05
N PRO A 28 -26.69 -10.88 33.58
CA PRO A 28 -25.45 -10.23 33.18
C PRO A 28 -25.63 -9.43 31.88
N PRO A 29 -24.74 -8.44 31.60
CA PRO A 29 -24.74 -7.75 30.32
C PRO A 29 -24.48 -8.72 29.16
N GLU A 30 -25.23 -8.58 28.07
CA GLU A 30 -25.18 -9.45 26.88
C GLU A 30 -23.80 -9.52 26.20
N ASN A 31 -22.92 -8.57 26.47
CA ASN A 31 -21.55 -8.52 25.98
C ASN A 31 -20.63 -7.97 27.06
N ALA A 32 -19.39 -8.45 27.10
CA ALA A 32 -18.29 -7.93 27.91
C ALA A 32 -18.06 -6.41 27.77
N MET A 33 -18.40 -5.85 26.60
CA MET A 33 -18.25 -4.43 26.25
C MET A 33 -19.44 -3.55 26.65
N HIS A 34 -20.54 -4.12 27.19
CA HIS A 34 -21.72 -3.35 27.60
C HIS A 34 -21.64 -2.94 29.08
N ILE A 35 -22.19 -1.77 29.42
CA ILE A 35 -22.41 -1.38 30.81
C ILE A 35 -23.41 -2.36 31.48
N THR A 36 -23.12 -2.73 32.72
CA THR A 36 -23.98 -3.61 33.53
C THR A 36 -25.30 -2.91 33.88
N PRO A 37 -26.47 -3.55 33.71
CA PRO A 37 -27.75 -3.01 34.19
C PRO A 37 -27.71 -2.67 35.70
N GLY A 38 -28.35 -1.57 36.10
CA GLY A 38 -28.29 -1.02 37.45
C GLY A 38 -27.16 0.00 37.67
N THR A 39 -26.22 0.12 36.73
CA THR A 39 -25.19 1.19 36.74
C THR A 39 -25.85 2.58 36.70
N ILE A 40 -25.41 3.49 37.57
CA ILE A 40 -25.83 4.89 37.53
C ILE A 40 -24.78 5.71 36.76
N LEU A 41 -25.18 6.42 35.70
CA LEU A 41 -24.35 7.39 34.99
C LEU A 41 -24.68 8.82 35.42
N LEU A 42 -23.64 9.64 35.59
CA LEU A 42 -23.72 11.06 35.95
C LEU A 42 -24.60 11.31 37.19
N ASP A 43 -24.53 10.40 38.18
CA ASP A 43 -25.34 10.38 39.41
C ASP A 43 -26.86 10.51 39.22
N ARG A 44 -27.35 10.18 38.01
CA ARG A 44 -28.74 10.38 37.57
C ARG A 44 -29.30 9.17 36.84
N TYR A 45 -28.71 8.80 35.71
CA TYR A 45 -29.33 7.86 34.76
C TYR A 45 -29.08 6.41 35.16
N ILE A 46 -30.13 5.67 35.48
CA ILE A 46 -30.06 4.25 35.80
C ILE A 46 -30.08 3.46 34.50
N ILE A 47 -28.94 2.87 34.12
CA ILE A 47 -28.80 2.02 32.93
C ILE A 47 -29.57 0.72 33.12
N GLY A 48 -30.32 0.32 32.11
CA GLY A 48 -31.01 -0.96 32.02
C GLY A 48 -30.43 -1.86 30.94
N LYS A 49 -31.28 -2.66 30.30
CA LYS A 49 -30.90 -3.52 29.18
C LYS A 49 -30.35 -2.74 27.97
N VAL A 50 -29.56 -3.41 27.15
CA VAL A 50 -29.21 -2.94 25.80
C VAL A 50 -30.42 -3.07 24.87
N ILE A 51 -30.52 -2.14 23.92
CA ILE A 51 -31.56 -2.08 22.88
C ILE A 51 -30.98 -1.88 21.46
N GLY A 52 -29.68 -1.66 21.33
CA GLY A 52 -28.97 -1.61 20.05
C GLY A 52 -27.46 -1.67 20.24
N TYR A 53 -26.74 -2.23 19.27
CA TYR A 53 -25.28 -2.32 19.28
C TYR A 53 -24.74 -2.34 17.85
N GLY A 54 -23.64 -1.64 17.60
CA GLY A 54 -23.02 -1.55 16.28
C GLY A 54 -21.57 -1.06 16.32
N GLY A 55 -20.94 -0.95 15.15
CA GLY A 55 -19.49 -0.68 15.04
C GLY A 55 -18.99 0.62 15.67
N PHE A 56 -19.89 1.58 15.94
CA PHE A 56 -19.58 2.91 16.49
C PHE A 56 -20.07 3.12 17.94
N GLY A 57 -20.88 2.21 18.52
CA GLY A 57 -21.47 2.45 19.84
C GLY A 57 -22.51 1.42 20.33
N VAL A 58 -22.98 1.65 21.55
CA VAL A 58 -23.99 0.85 22.27
C VAL A 58 -25.19 1.74 22.61
N THR A 59 -26.41 1.26 22.45
CA THR A 59 -27.63 1.96 22.89
C THR A 59 -28.30 1.18 24.01
N TYR A 60 -28.45 1.81 25.17
CA TYR A 60 -29.10 1.27 26.36
C TYR A 60 -30.52 1.86 26.51
N ALA A 61 -31.46 1.08 27.03
CA ALA A 61 -32.63 1.64 27.69
C ALA A 61 -32.22 2.07 29.11
N ALA A 62 -32.70 3.21 29.59
CA ALA A 62 -32.38 3.75 30.90
C ALA A 62 -33.57 4.48 31.53
N TYR A 63 -33.46 4.78 32.82
CA TYR A 63 -34.45 5.56 33.57
C TYR A 63 -33.80 6.84 34.13
N ASP A 64 -34.51 7.96 33.98
CA ASP A 64 -34.16 9.25 34.58
C ASP A 64 -35.07 9.49 35.80
N PRO A 65 -34.59 9.24 37.04
CA PRO A 65 -35.38 9.40 38.24
C PRO A 65 -35.63 10.87 38.62
N LEU A 66 -34.95 11.84 37.99
CA LEU A 66 -35.20 13.27 38.21
C LEU A 66 -36.41 13.78 37.40
N LEU A 67 -36.67 13.15 36.24
CA LEU A 67 -37.82 13.44 35.37
C LEU A 67 -38.87 12.31 35.37
N GLU A 68 -38.68 11.31 36.24
CA GLU A 68 -39.47 10.08 36.39
C GLU A 68 -39.73 9.30 35.08
N MET A 69 -38.87 9.45 34.07
CA MET A 69 -39.14 9.00 32.69
C MET A 69 -38.14 7.98 32.14
N LYS A 70 -38.60 7.18 31.16
CA LYS A 70 -37.80 6.19 30.42
C LYS A 70 -37.11 6.87 29.24
N VAL A 71 -35.82 6.63 29.05
CA VAL A 71 -34.98 7.23 28.01
C VAL A 71 -34.12 6.18 27.31
N ALA A 72 -33.63 6.48 26.12
CA ALA A 72 -32.54 5.74 25.48
C ALA A 72 -31.23 6.50 25.67
N ILE A 73 -30.13 5.79 25.90
CA ILE A 73 -28.79 6.39 26.02
C ILE A 73 -27.86 5.71 25.01
N LYS A 74 -27.36 6.48 24.03
CA LYS A 74 -26.38 6.03 23.05
C LYS A 74 -24.98 6.42 23.51
N GLU A 75 -24.15 5.41 23.77
CA GLU A 75 -22.74 5.52 24.14
C GLU A 75 -21.85 5.43 22.90
N TYR A 76 -20.89 6.34 22.78
CA TYR A 76 -19.82 6.25 21.80
C TYR A 76 -18.85 5.11 22.19
N LEU A 77 -18.71 4.10 21.34
CA LEU A 77 -17.83 2.95 21.61
C LEU A 77 -17.32 2.30 20.31
N PRO A 78 -16.55 3.03 19.48
CA PRO A 78 -15.95 2.47 18.26
C PRO A 78 -14.92 1.39 18.59
N SER A 79 -15.27 0.14 18.29
CA SER A 79 -14.44 -1.04 18.63
C SER A 79 -13.08 -1.13 17.91
N GLU A 80 -12.83 -0.27 16.92
CA GLU A 80 -11.54 -0.13 16.22
C GLU A 80 -10.51 0.70 17.01
N PHE A 81 -10.99 1.61 17.86
CA PHE A 81 -10.20 2.60 18.60
C PHE A 81 -10.32 2.44 20.13
N SER A 82 -11.27 1.64 20.62
CA SER A 82 -11.58 1.54 22.04
C SER A 82 -12.07 0.15 22.48
N THR A 83 -11.95 -0.12 23.78
CA THR A 83 -12.43 -1.34 24.45
C THR A 83 -12.91 -1.03 25.88
N ARG A 84 -13.61 -1.97 26.52
CA ARG A 84 -14.08 -1.89 27.91
C ARG A 84 -13.65 -3.14 28.68
N VAL A 85 -13.24 -2.97 29.94
CA VAL A 85 -13.03 -4.08 30.88
C VAL A 85 -14.38 -4.51 31.48
N VAL A 86 -14.64 -5.82 31.56
CA VAL A 86 -15.91 -6.36 32.08
C VAL A 86 -16.23 -5.77 33.46
N GLY A 87 -17.44 -5.22 33.62
CA GLY A 87 -17.91 -4.60 34.87
C GLY A 87 -17.33 -3.21 35.16
N GLN A 88 -16.53 -2.62 34.27
CA GLN A 88 -16.06 -1.24 34.39
C GLN A 88 -16.87 -0.28 33.52
N THR A 89 -17.17 0.90 34.08
CA THR A 89 -17.83 1.98 33.32
C THR A 89 -16.86 2.70 32.39
N GLN A 90 -15.56 2.73 32.71
CA GLN A 90 -14.54 3.46 31.95
C GLN A 90 -14.14 2.74 30.64
N VAL A 91 -14.02 3.52 29.57
CA VAL A 91 -13.54 3.11 28.25
C VAL A 91 -12.02 3.27 28.16
N THR A 92 -11.36 2.25 27.61
CA THR A 92 -9.93 2.23 27.33
C THR A 92 -9.71 2.51 25.84
N VAL A 93 -9.06 3.62 25.52
CA VAL A 93 -8.73 4.03 24.15
C VAL A 93 -7.36 3.47 23.75
N PHE A 94 -7.22 2.97 22.52
CA PHE A 94 -5.93 2.48 22.02
C PHE A 94 -4.97 3.65 21.71
N GLY A 95 -3.69 3.48 22.08
CA GLY A 95 -2.67 4.53 21.95
C GLY A 95 -2.22 4.84 20.52
N GLY A 96 -1.38 5.88 20.40
CA GLY A 96 -0.95 6.43 19.11
C GLY A 96 -2.06 7.21 18.41
N ASP A 97 -1.98 7.33 17.09
CA ASP A 97 -2.90 8.09 16.22
C ASP A 97 -4.38 7.71 16.43
N LYS A 98 -4.65 6.47 16.86
CA LYS A 98 -5.98 5.98 17.22
C LYS A 98 -6.62 6.76 18.37
N SER A 99 -5.82 7.31 19.28
CA SER A 99 -6.30 8.12 20.40
C SER A 99 -6.74 9.52 19.97
N GLU A 100 -6.02 10.12 19.01
CA GLU A 100 -6.45 11.36 18.38
C GLU A 100 -7.74 11.12 17.59
N GLN A 101 -7.78 10.08 16.73
CA GLN A 101 -8.97 9.72 15.94
C GLN A 101 -10.20 9.39 16.80
N PHE A 102 -10.04 8.70 17.94
CA PHE A 102 -11.11 8.48 18.91
C PHE A 102 -11.63 9.80 19.50
N THR A 103 -10.73 10.67 19.95
CA THR A 103 -11.08 11.96 20.57
C THR A 103 -11.81 12.85 19.55
N ASP A 104 -11.31 12.90 18.32
CA ASP A 104 -11.88 13.65 17.20
C ASP A 104 -13.27 13.11 16.81
N GLY A 105 -13.46 11.78 16.84
CA GLY A 105 -14.74 11.13 16.59
C GLY A 105 -15.75 11.30 17.73
N MET A 106 -15.29 11.27 18.99
CA MET A 106 -16.09 11.52 20.20
C MET A 106 -16.63 12.95 20.20
N HIS A 107 -15.76 13.95 19.94
CA HIS A 107 -16.19 15.34 19.81
C HIS A 107 -17.19 15.52 18.65
N LYS A 108 -16.98 14.87 17.49
CA LYS A 108 -17.93 14.91 16.37
C LYS A 108 -19.30 14.34 16.74
N PHE A 109 -19.34 13.23 17.47
CA PHE A 109 -20.56 12.58 17.97
C PHE A 109 -21.33 13.49 18.95
N VAL A 110 -20.64 14.11 19.92
CA VAL A 110 -21.25 15.08 20.85
C VAL A 110 -21.74 16.33 20.10
N ASP A 111 -20.95 16.85 19.16
CA ASP A 111 -21.35 18.01 18.37
C ASP A 111 -22.49 17.71 17.39
N GLU A 112 -22.66 16.48 16.94
CA GLU A 112 -23.85 16.03 16.20
C GLU A 112 -25.09 16.10 17.11
N ALA A 113 -25.01 15.55 18.33
CA ALA A 113 -26.09 15.61 19.31
C ALA A 113 -26.54 17.06 19.61
N LYS A 114 -25.58 17.97 19.84
CA LYS A 114 -25.83 19.41 20.06
C LYS A 114 -26.56 20.07 18.88
N LYS A 115 -26.34 19.61 17.64
CA LYS A 115 -27.05 20.12 16.45
C LYS A 115 -28.46 19.53 16.36
N LEU A 116 -28.59 18.23 16.60
CA LEU A 116 -29.87 17.51 16.51
C LEU A 116 -30.86 17.92 17.61
N ALA A 117 -30.37 18.31 18.79
CA ALA A 117 -31.19 18.87 19.87
C ALA A 117 -32.00 20.12 19.47
N LYS A 118 -31.65 20.81 18.37
CA LYS A 118 -32.45 21.89 17.78
C LYS A 118 -33.79 21.40 17.21
N PHE A 119 -33.83 20.19 16.66
CA PHE A 119 -35.02 19.62 16.01
C PHE A 119 -35.93 18.89 17.00
N THR A 120 -35.89 19.24 18.28
CA THR A 120 -36.70 18.62 19.35
C THR A 120 -38.21 18.92 19.23
N SER A 121 -38.62 19.74 18.27
CA SER A 121 -40.01 19.97 17.83
C SER A 121 -40.39 19.24 16.52
N THR A 122 -39.43 18.63 15.81
CA THR A 122 -39.65 17.96 14.52
C THR A 122 -40.10 16.51 14.75
N GLN A 123 -41.38 16.23 14.51
CA GLN A 123 -42.00 14.96 14.89
C GLN A 123 -41.33 13.70 14.29
N GLY A 124 -40.74 13.78 13.10
CA GLY A 124 -40.07 12.66 12.43
C GLY A 124 -38.58 12.47 12.80
N ILE A 125 -38.09 13.11 13.86
CA ILE A 125 -36.71 12.97 14.36
C ILE A 125 -36.77 12.48 15.82
N VAL A 126 -35.86 11.58 16.21
CA VAL A 126 -35.74 11.13 17.61
C VAL A 126 -35.34 12.32 18.51
N ARG A 127 -36.09 12.55 19.59
CA ARG A 127 -35.89 13.73 20.44
C ARG A 127 -34.69 13.54 21.37
N ILE A 128 -33.68 14.39 21.27
CA ILE A 128 -32.54 14.42 22.21
C ILE A 128 -32.92 15.25 23.44
N PHE A 129 -32.52 14.77 24.63
CA PHE A 129 -32.76 15.42 25.92
C PHE A 129 -31.49 15.97 26.57
N ASP A 130 -30.36 15.26 26.44
CA ASP A 130 -29.09 15.60 27.09
C ASP A 130 -27.90 14.99 26.30
N SER A 131 -26.69 15.50 26.52
CA SER A 131 -25.46 14.91 25.98
C SER A 131 -24.26 15.25 26.86
N PHE A 132 -23.54 14.24 27.35
CA PHE A 132 -22.47 14.42 28.33
C PHE A 132 -21.26 13.52 28.05
N GLU A 133 -20.10 13.93 28.55
CA GLU A 133 -18.84 13.19 28.49
C GLU A 133 -18.47 12.72 29.90
N CYS A 134 -18.25 11.41 30.07
CA CYS A 134 -17.71 10.80 31.29
C CYS A 134 -17.10 9.44 30.92
N ASN A 135 -16.47 8.71 31.86
CA ASN A 135 -15.95 7.36 31.58
C ASN A 135 -14.93 7.28 30.40
N ASN A 136 -14.24 8.36 30.04
CA ASN A 136 -13.44 8.49 28.80
C ASN A 136 -14.24 8.31 27.48
N THR A 137 -15.55 8.55 27.49
CA THR A 137 -16.36 8.55 26.27
C THR A 137 -17.54 9.54 26.35
N ALA A 138 -18.37 9.56 25.31
CA ALA A 138 -19.54 10.41 25.18
C ALA A 138 -20.86 9.63 25.19
N TYR A 139 -21.91 10.27 25.70
CA TYR A 139 -23.26 9.74 25.80
C TYR A 139 -24.29 10.75 25.25
N ILE A 140 -25.28 10.25 24.51
CA ILE A 140 -26.46 11.01 24.06
C ILE A 140 -27.69 10.42 24.73
N VAL A 141 -28.44 11.24 25.45
CA VAL A 141 -29.71 10.86 26.08
C VAL A 141 -30.86 11.32 25.17
N MET A 142 -31.75 10.41 24.82
CA MET A 142 -32.81 10.64 23.84
C MET A 142 -34.09 9.85 24.14
N GLU A 143 -35.13 10.10 23.36
CA GLU A 143 -36.43 9.44 23.42
C GLU A 143 -36.32 7.92 23.28
N LEU A 144 -36.84 7.17 24.26
CA LEU A 144 -36.98 5.72 24.14
C LEU A 144 -38.16 5.39 23.23
N LEU A 145 -37.88 4.96 21.99
CA LEU A 145 -38.92 4.58 21.04
C LEU A 145 -39.34 3.12 21.25
N GLU A 146 -40.64 2.89 21.42
CA GLU A 146 -41.23 1.55 21.41
C GLU A 146 -41.91 1.28 20.06
N GLY A 147 -41.54 0.19 19.39
CA GLY A 147 -41.97 -0.10 18.02
C GLY A 147 -41.04 -1.09 17.32
N GLU A 148 -40.83 -0.91 16.02
CA GLU A 148 -39.93 -1.71 15.18
C GLU A 148 -39.20 -0.85 14.13
N THR A 149 -38.08 -1.33 13.58
CA THR A 149 -37.47 -0.70 12.41
C THR A 149 -38.27 -1.01 11.14
N LEU A 150 -38.20 -0.12 10.14
CA LEU A 150 -38.73 -0.39 8.80
C LEU A 150 -38.05 -1.62 8.17
N SER A 151 -36.80 -1.91 8.51
CA SER A 151 -36.09 -3.15 8.17
C SER A 151 -36.78 -4.41 8.71
N GLU A 152 -37.26 -4.40 9.95
CA GLU A 152 -37.99 -5.53 10.55
C GLU A 152 -39.38 -5.67 9.95
N ARG A 153 -40.09 -4.54 9.77
CA ARG A 153 -41.38 -4.52 9.08
C ARG A 153 -41.29 -5.09 7.67
N LEU A 154 -40.26 -4.71 6.89
CA LEU A 154 -40.04 -5.24 5.54
C LEU A 154 -39.62 -6.72 5.53
N LYS A 155 -38.97 -7.25 6.58
CA LYS A 155 -38.74 -8.70 6.73
C LYS A 155 -40.04 -9.48 6.98
N ARG A 156 -41.02 -8.86 7.66
CA ARG A 156 -42.34 -9.47 7.94
C ARG A 156 -43.32 -9.36 6.78
N GLU A 157 -43.48 -8.16 6.22
CA GLU A 157 -44.51 -7.83 5.22
C GLU A 157 -44.00 -7.97 3.77
N GLY A 158 -42.68 -7.94 3.55
CA GLY A 158 -42.04 -8.14 2.25
C GLY A 158 -42.15 -6.95 1.29
N LYS A 159 -43.38 -6.45 1.08
CA LYS A 159 -43.68 -5.25 0.29
C LYS A 159 -44.77 -4.42 0.98
N ILE A 160 -44.75 -3.12 0.73
CA ILE A 160 -45.69 -2.13 1.25
C ILE A 160 -46.41 -1.48 0.05
N SER A 161 -47.67 -1.09 0.18
CA SER A 161 -48.38 -0.42 -0.93
C SER A 161 -47.75 0.92 -1.29
N VAL A 162 -48.00 1.43 -2.50
CA VAL A 162 -47.45 2.71 -2.96
C VAL A 162 -47.93 3.87 -2.07
N ASP A 163 -49.20 3.85 -1.68
CA ASP A 163 -49.79 4.92 -0.88
C ASP A 163 -49.38 4.82 0.60
N ASP A 164 -49.30 3.62 1.17
CA ASP A 164 -48.75 3.41 2.52
C ASP A 164 -47.26 3.78 2.59
N THR A 165 -46.51 3.50 1.52
CA THR A 165 -45.09 3.88 1.41
C THR A 165 -44.93 5.40 1.43
N ILE A 166 -45.73 6.12 0.65
CA ILE A 166 -45.70 7.59 0.62
C ILE A 166 -46.15 8.15 1.97
N ALA A 167 -47.24 7.63 2.56
CA ALA A 167 -47.73 8.06 3.86
C ALA A 167 -46.68 7.90 4.98
N MET A 168 -45.97 6.77 5.03
CA MET A 168 -44.89 6.54 6.00
C MET A 168 -43.64 7.38 5.74
N MET A 169 -43.33 7.74 4.48
CA MET A 169 -42.15 8.52 4.15
C MET A 169 -42.38 10.04 4.17
N ILE A 170 -43.62 10.53 4.19
CA ILE A 170 -43.94 11.97 4.33
C ILE A 170 -43.26 12.60 5.56
N PRO A 171 -43.36 12.04 6.79
CA PRO A 171 -42.66 12.56 7.98
C PRO A 171 -41.13 12.61 7.82
N VAL A 172 -40.55 11.62 7.12
CA VAL A 172 -39.11 11.54 6.86
C VAL A 172 -38.67 12.63 5.87
N ILE A 173 -39.41 12.82 4.77
CA ILE A 173 -39.15 13.86 3.76
C ILE A 173 -39.29 15.26 4.38
N GLN A 174 -40.32 15.50 5.19
CA GLN A 174 -40.51 16.77 5.91
C GLN A 174 -39.39 17.04 6.91
N SER A 175 -38.99 16.02 7.67
CA SER A 175 -37.88 16.13 8.65
C SER A 175 -36.55 16.45 7.97
N LEU A 176 -36.27 15.81 6.83
CA LEU A 176 -35.06 16.08 6.07
C LEU A 176 -35.09 17.47 5.41
N ASP A 177 -36.24 17.96 4.97
CA ASP A 177 -36.36 19.34 4.45
C ASP A 177 -35.99 20.40 5.51
N GLU A 178 -36.38 20.20 6.78
CA GLU A 178 -35.96 21.07 7.89
C GLU A 178 -34.46 20.94 8.20
N VAL A 179 -33.94 19.72 8.33
CA VAL A 179 -32.50 19.47 8.57
C VAL A 179 -31.64 20.07 7.45
N HIS A 180 -32.13 20.04 6.21
CA HIS A 180 -31.50 20.63 5.02
C HIS A 180 -31.53 22.17 5.02
N LYS A 181 -32.34 22.85 5.85
CA LYS A 181 -32.35 24.32 5.98
C LYS A 181 -31.22 24.81 6.90
N ASP A 182 -30.91 24.06 7.95
CA ASP A 182 -29.70 24.25 8.80
C ASP A 182 -28.39 23.78 8.11
N GLY A 183 -28.45 23.34 6.85
CA GLY A 183 -27.28 22.97 6.05
C GLY A 183 -26.66 21.62 6.40
N ILE A 184 -27.38 20.77 7.13
CA ILE A 184 -26.99 19.40 7.49
C ILE A 184 -27.54 18.44 6.43
N ILE A 185 -26.79 17.38 6.10
CA ILE A 185 -27.25 16.24 5.29
C ILE A 185 -26.88 14.92 5.97
N HIS A 186 -27.76 13.92 5.88
CA HIS A 186 -27.79 12.72 6.72
C HIS A 186 -26.95 11.55 6.18
N ARG A 187 -26.89 11.36 4.86
CA ARG A 187 -25.99 10.44 4.12
C ARG A 187 -26.15 8.93 4.37
N ASP A 188 -27.04 8.52 5.26
CA ASP A 188 -27.26 7.10 5.61
C ASP A 188 -28.77 6.77 5.76
N ILE A 189 -29.62 7.30 4.87
CA ILE A 189 -31.04 6.96 4.85
C ILE A 189 -31.23 5.55 4.26
N ALA A 190 -31.63 4.61 5.10
CA ALA A 190 -31.98 3.25 4.73
C ALA A 190 -32.98 2.65 5.74
N PRO A 191 -33.66 1.52 5.43
CA PRO A 191 -34.71 0.95 6.28
C PRO A 191 -34.31 0.57 7.71
N ASP A 192 -33.02 0.42 8.01
CA ASP A 192 -32.49 0.17 9.36
C ASP A 192 -32.47 1.44 10.24
N ASN A 193 -32.31 2.63 9.64
CA ASN A 193 -32.24 3.92 10.36
C ASN A 193 -33.61 4.64 10.46
N ILE A 194 -34.69 3.99 10.01
CA ILE A 194 -36.07 4.46 10.08
C ILE A 194 -36.85 3.56 11.04
N PHE A 195 -37.46 4.16 12.06
CA PHE A 195 -38.21 3.47 13.10
C PHE A 195 -39.70 3.81 13.04
N ILE A 196 -40.55 2.83 13.31
CA ILE A 196 -42.01 2.92 13.31
C ILE A 196 -42.49 2.63 14.72
N THR A 197 -43.05 3.64 15.39
CA THR A 197 -43.53 3.51 16.78
C THR A 197 -44.83 2.72 16.87
N LYS A 198 -45.18 2.21 18.06
CA LYS A 198 -46.43 1.47 18.32
C LYS A 198 -47.72 2.24 17.98
N ASP A 199 -47.67 3.57 18.03
CA ASP A 199 -48.77 4.47 17.64
C ASP A 199 -48.71 4.92 16.16
N GLY A 200 -47.77 4.36 15.38
CA GLY A 200 -47.68 4.52 13.92
C GLY A 200 -46.88 5.72 13.44
N GLN A 201 -46.15 6.43 14.30
CA GLN A 201 -45.27 7.52 13.88
C GLN A 201 -43.98 6.97 13.26
N VAL A 202 -43.47 7.65 12.23
CA VAL A 202 -42.21 7.27 11.57
C VAL A 202 -41.13 8.29 11.93
N LYS A 203 -40.02 7.81 12.50
CA LYS A 203 -38.91 8.65 12.99
C LYS A 203 -37.55 8.19 12.46
N LEU A 204 -36.67 9.14 12.20
CA LEU A 204 -35.23 8.91 11.98
C LEU A 204 -34.51 8.75 13.32
N ILE A 205 -33.71 7.70 13.45
CA ILE A 205 -33.11 7.28 14.73
C ILE A 205 -31.58 7.30 14.80
N ASP A 206 -30.88 7.34 13.66
CA ASP A 206 -29.41 7.41 13.66
C ASP A 206 -28.91 8.37 12.57
N PHE A 207 -28.35 9.49 13.00
CA PHE A 207 -27.78 10.52 12.13
C PHE A 207 -26.25 10.42 12.01
N GLY A 208 -25.59 9.40 12.60
CA GLY A 208 -24.14 9.32 12.86
C GLY A 208 -23.17 9.39 11.67
N ALA A 209 -23.65 9.66 10.46
CA ALA A 209 -22.87 9.97 9.26
C ALA A 209 -23.03 11.43 8.80
N ALA A 210 -23.79 12.26 9.52
CA ALA A 210 -24.26 13.57 9.06
C ALA A 210 -23.15 14.63 9.05
N ARG A 211 -23.12 15.46 7.99
CA ARG A 211 -22.14 16.54 7.82
C ARG A 211 -22.76 17.80 7.23
N TYR A 212 -22.10 18.94 7.46
CA TYR A 212 -22.45 20.21 6.84
C TYR A 212 -22.13 20.22 5.34
N ALA A 213 -23.02 20.83 4.55
CA ALA A 213 -22.91 20.91 3.09
C ALA A 213 -21.87 21.92 2.55
N THR A 214 -21.06 22.56 3.41
CA THR A 214 -20.30 23.77 3.05
C THR A 214 -18.83 23.80 3.51
N THR A 215 -18.15 22.64 3.60
CA THR A 215 -16.70 22.60 3.88
C THR A 215 -15.90 21.69 2.92
N THR A 216 -15.07 22.31 2.06
CA THR A 216 -14.21 21.62 1.08
C THR A 216 -13.01 20.88 1.71
N HIS A 217 -12.76 21.09 3.00
CA HIS A 217 -11.58 20.57 3.71
C HIS A 217 -11.93 19.97 5.07
N SER A 218 -12.35 18.70 5.08
CA SER A 218 -12.18 17.81 6.24
C SER A 218 -12.01 16.36 5.76
N ARG A 219 -10.81 15.80 6.02
CA ARG A 219 -10.49 14.36 5.87
C ARG A 219 -10.99 13.58 7.11
N SER A 220 -10.86 12.26 7.07
CA SER A 220 -11.07 11.32 8.20
C SER A 220 -12.37 11.47 9.02
N LEU A 221 -13.43 10.84 8.50
CA LEU A 221 -13.98 9.61 9.09
C LEU A 221 -14.65 8.78 7.98
N THR A 222 -14.86 7.49 8.21
CA THR A 222 -15.34 6.54 7.19
C THR A 222 -16.71 6.93 6.64
N VAL A 223 -16.82 7.10 5.32
CA VAL A 223 -18.13 7.29 4.68
C VAL A 223 -18.85 5.94 4.72
N VAL A 224 -19.98 5.88 5.44
CA VAL A 224 -20.86 4.72 5.40
C VAL A 224 -21.44 4.59 4.00
N ILE A 225 -21.18 3.45 3.36
CA ILE A 225 -21.69 3.10 2.04
C ILE A 225 -22.63 1.91 2.22
N LYS A 226 -23.92 2.11 1.96
CA LYS A 226 -24.94 1.05 1.90
C LYS A 226 -25.28 0.81 0.43
N PRO A 227 -24.82 -0.31 -0.18
CA PRO A 227 -25.06 -0.59 -1.60
C PRO A 227 -26.53 -0.47 -1.99
N GLY A 228 -26.77 0.18 -3.13
CA GLY A 228 -28.12 0.56 -3.61
C GLY A 228 -28.73 1.80 -2.96
N TYR A 229 -28.48 2.08 -1.67
CA TYR A 229 -29.01 3.27 -0.97
C TYR A 229 -28.10 4.49 -1.09
N SER A 230 -26.77 4.30 -1.05
CA SER A 230 -25.81 5.37 -1.30
C SER A 230 -25.72 5.69 -2.80
N PRO A 231 -25.89 6.96 -3.23
CA PRO A 231 -25.61 7.40 -4.59
C PRO A 231 -24.11 7.54 -4.87
N GLU A 232 -23.76 7.68 -6.14
CA GLU A 232 -22.38 7.63 -6.62
C GLU A 232 -21.44 8.70 -6.01
N GLU A 233 -21.95 9.86 -5.60
CA GLU A 233 -21.13 10.91 -5.01
C GLU A 233 -20.55 10.51 -3.64
N GLN A 234 -21.16 9.56 -2.92
CA GLN A 234 -20.63 9.04 -1.65
C GLN A 234 -19.40 8.14 -1.83
N TYR A 235 -19.24 7.51 -3.01
CA TYR A 235 -18.10 6.65 -3.33
C TYR A 235 -16.86 7.45 -3.78
N ARG A 236 -17.00 8.76 -4.03
CA ARG A 236 -15.92 9.63 -4.53
C ARG A 236 -15.34 10.47 -3.40
N SER A 237 -14.02 10.43 -3.21
CA SER A 237 -13.28 11.26 -2.24
C SER A 237 -13.34 12.78 -2.49
N ARG A 238 -13.85 13.19 -3.67
CA ARG A 238 -14.19 14.57 -4.04
C ARG A 238 -15.59 14.66 -4.69
N GLY A 239 -16.53 13.79 -4.30
CA GLY A 239 -17.91 13.87 -4.75
C GLY A 239 -18.59 15.12 -4.19
N ASP A 240 -19.34 15.84 -5.02
CA ASP A 240 -20.19 16.93 -4.56
C ASP A 240 -21.41 16.32 -3.86
N GLN A 241 -21.57 16.57 -2.57
CA GLN A 241 -22.51 15.88 -1.68
C GLN A 241 -23.40 16.90 -0.99
N GLY A 242 -24.70 16.87 -1.30
CA GLY A 242 -25.67 17.89 -0.94
C GLY A 242 -27.06 17.30 -0.70
N LYS A 243 -28.10 18.15 -0.76
CA LYS A 243 -29.50 17.76 -0.49
C LYS A 243 -29.97 16.58 -1.35
N HIS A 244 -29.57 16.58 -2.62
CA HIS A 244 -29.78 15.52 -3.62
C HIS A 244 -29.25 14.14 -3.19
N THR A 245 -28.27 14.08 -2.30
CA THR A 245 -27.68 12.82 -1.80
C THR A 245 -28.69 12.08 -0.93
N ASP A 246 -29.32 12.77 0.02
CA ASP A 246 -30.38 12.19 0.86
C ASP A 246 -31.65 11.91 0.04
N VAL A 247 -31.96 12.74 -0.97
CA VAL A 247 -33.11 12.53 -1.88
C VAL A 247 -33.01 11.20 -2.62
N TYR A 248 -31.81 10.80 -3.07
CA TYR A 248 -31.60 9.48 -3.67
C TYR A 248 -31.85 8.35 -2.66
N ALA A 249 -31.33 8.48 -1.44
CA ALA A 249 -31.40 7.44 -0.41
C ALA A 249 -32.83 7.25 0.14
N VAL A 250 -33.62 8.33 0.25
CA VAL A 250 -35.08 8.28 0.47
C VAL A 250 -35.77 7.54 -0.67
N ALA A 251 -35.47 7.86 -1.93
CA ALA A 251 -36.11 7.22 -3.08
C ALA A 251 -35.70 5.75 -3.27
N ALA A 252 -34.47 5.37 -2.91
CA ALA A 252 -34.01 3.99 -2.82
C ALA A 252 -34.77 3.21 -1.72
N THR A 253 -35.03 3.85 -0.59
CA THR A 253 -35.87 3.30 0.49
C THR A 253 -37.31 3.09 0.03
N MET A 254 -37.94 4.08 -0.63
CA MET A 254 -39.28 3.94 -1.20
C MET A 254 -39.36 2.84 -2.27
N TYR A 255 -38.37 2.78 -3.16
CA TYR A 255 -38.25 1.73 -4.17
C TYR A 255 -38.14 0.34 -3.50
N ARG A 256 -37.39 0.21 -2.41
CA ARG A 256 -37.31 -1.03 -1.64
C ARG A 256 -38.65 -1.41 -1.02
N MET A 257 -39.36 -0.46 -0.43
CA MET A 257 -40.67 -0.69 0.20
C MET A 257 -41.70 -1.19 -0.82
N ILE A 258 -41.75 -0.61 -2.02
CA ILE A 258 -42.74 -0.94 -3.05
C ILE A 258 -42.38 -2.21 -3.82
N THR A 259 -41.12 -2.36 -4.26
CA THR A 259 -40.72 -3.48 -5.13
C THR A 259 -40.33 -4.73 -4.35
N GLY A 260 -39.89 -4.61 -3.10
CA GLY A 260 -39.26 -5.66 -2.30
C GLY A 260 -37.75 -5.83 -2.56
N GLU A 261 -37.22 -5.25 -3.64
CA GLU A 261 -35.81 -5.30 -4.06
C GLU A 261 -35.12 -3.95 -3.79
N ALA A 262 -33.85 -3.93 -3.41
CA ALA A 262 -33.09 -2.69 -3.42
C ALA A 262 -32.76 -2.31 -4.87
N PRO A 263 -32.67 -1.00 -5.23
CA PRO A 263 -32.20 -0.63 -6.55
C PRO A 263 -30.74 -1.10 -6.74
N PRO A 264 -30.28 -1.41 -7.97
CA PRO A 264 -28.90 -1.80 -8.24
C PRO A 264 -27.90 -0.73 -7.79
N ASP A 265 -26.66 -1.13 -7.54
CA ASP A 265 -25.64 -0.24 -6.98
C ASP A 265 -25.39 1.00 -7.85
N ALA A 266 -25.19 2.16 -7.24
CA ALA A 266 -25.04 3.41 -7.97
C ALA A 266 -23.80 3.43 -8.90
N LEU A 267 -22.71 2.75 -8.53
CA LEU A 267 -21.55 2.59 -9.40
C LEU A 267 -21.82 1.61 -10.54
N GLU A 268 -22.52 0.50 -10.29
CA GLU A 268 -22.92 -0.43 -11.35
C GLU A 268 -23.86 0.25 -12.35
N ARG A 269 -24.86 1.00 -11.85
CA ARG A 269 -25.79 1.77 -12.67
C ARG A 269 -25.07 2.80 -13.53
N ARG A 270 -24.10 3.55 -12.98
CA ARG A 270 -23.28 4.47 -13.81
C ARG A 270 -22.42 3.71 -14.80
N ALA A 271 -21.74 2.63 -14.41
CA ALA A 271 -20.89 1.87 -15.32
C ALA A 271 -21.69 1.30 -16.52
N TYR A 272 -22.93 0.86 -16.30
CA TYR A 272 -23.84 0.48 -17.40
C TYR A 272 -24.32 1.68 -18.22
N PHE A 273 -24.61 2.82 -17.59
CA PHE A 273 -25.01 4.04 -18.29
C PHE A 273 -23.87 4.61 -19.16
N GLU A 274 -22.63 4.57 -18.69
CA GLU A 274 -21.42 4.95 -19.44
C GLU A 274 -21.17 3.98 -20.61
N ASN A 275 -21.08 2.67 -20.34
CA ASN A 275 -20.70 1.68 -21.35
C ASN A 275 -21.81 1.33 -22.36
N LYS A 276 -23.08 1.34 -21.94
CA LYS A 276 -24.23 0.85 -22.74
C LYS A 276 -25.32 1.91 -22.97
N LYS A 277 -25.15 3.14 -22.47
CA LYS A 277 -26.10 4.27 -22.62
C LYS A 277 -27.52 3.96 -22.12
N LYS A 278 -27.62 3.06 -21.13
CA LYS A 278 -28.88 2.67 -20.49
C LYS A 278 -28.63 2.39 -19.01
N ASP A 279 -29.51 2.88 -18.15
CA ASP A 279 -29.58 2.49 -16.74
C ASP A 279 -30.11 1.04 -16.62
N ILE A 280 -29.70 0.34 -15.57
CA ILE A 280 -30.16 -1.01 -15.21
C ILE A 280 -31.27 -1.00 -14.15
N LEU A 281 -31.58 0.16 -13.56
CA LEU A 281 -32.77 0.32 -12.73
C LEU A 281 -34.03 -0.01 -13.54
N LYS A 282 -34.80 -0.98 -13.06
CA LYS A 282 -36.12 -1.31 -13.60
C LYS A 282 -37.13 -0.24 -13.16
N PRO A 283 -38.11 0.14 -13.99
CA PRO A 283 -39.23 0.97 -13.56
C PRO A 283 -40.10 0.22 -12.55
N ILE A 284 -40.78 0.95 -11.66
CA ILE A 284 -41.57 0.35 -10.57
C ILE A 284 -42.80 -0.39 -11.15
N SER A 285 -43.29 0.05 -12.32
CA SER A 285 -44.32 -0.60 -13.12
C SER A 285 -43.99 -2.02 -13.61
N GLU A 286 -42.72 -2.45 -13.60
CA GLU A 286 -42.38 -3.88 -13.80
C GLU A 286 -42.73 -4.76 -12.58
N PHE A 287 -42.89 -4.16 -11.39
CA PHE A 287 -43.24 -4.84 -10.14
C PHE A 287 -44.68 -4.58 -9.68
N VAL A 288 -45.23 -3.41 -10.02
CA VAL A 288 -46.58 -2.94 -9.65
C VAL A 288 -47.24 -2.33 -10.90
N PRO A 289 -47.87 -3.16 -11.77
CA PRO A 289 -48.31 -2.71 -13.11
C PRO A 289 -49.27 -1.51 -13.13
N ASP A 290 -50.12 -1.40 -12.10
CA ASP A 290 -51.15 -0.35 -11.97
C ASP A 290 -50.68 0.86 -11.13
N ILE A 291 -49.36 1.07 -10.98
CA ILE A 291 -48.83 2.24 -10.26
C ILE A 291 -49.20 3.56 -10.95
N ASP A 292 -49.56 4.56 -10.14
CA ASP A 292 -49.74 5.92 -10.62
C ASP A 292 -48.44 6.49 -11.21
N LYS A 293 -48.56 7.08 -12.40
CA LYS A 293 -47.40 7.51 -13.20
C LYS A 293 -46.71 8.76 -12.68
N ASN A 294 -47.39 9.60 -11.89
CA ASN A 294 -46.74 10.71 -11.21
C ASN A 294 -45.88 10.19 -10.07
N LYS A 295 -46.43 9.30 -9.23
CA LYS A 295 -45.72 8.66 -8.10
C LYS A 295 -44.50 7.87 -8.58
N GLU A 296 -44.64 7.07 -9.64
CA GLU A 296 -43.50 6.37 -10.27
C GLU A 296 -42.45 7.36 -10.79
N THR A 297 -42.86 8.39 -11.54
CA THR A 297 -41.93 9.35 -12.15
C THR A 297 -41.17 10.15 -11.10
N ALA A 298 -41.82 10.52 -9.98
CA ALA A 298 -41.19 11.22 -8.86
C ALA A 298 -40.07 10.38 -8.22
N ILE A 299 -40.33 9.09 -7.92
CA ILE A 299 -39.34 8.19 -7.33
C ILE A 299 -38.18 7.94 -8.31
N LEU A 300 -38.46 7.72 -9.60
CA LEU A 300 -37.42 7.54 -10.63
C LEU A 300 -36.60 8.82 -10.89
N ASN A 301 -37.20 10.00 -10.75
CA ASN A 301 -36.48 11.29 -10.81
C ASN A 301 -35.51 11.46 -9.63
N ALA A 302 -35.92 11.06 -8.42
CA ALA A 302 -35.05 11.09 -7.25
C ALA A 302 -33.98 9.99 -7.26
N LEU A 303 -34.26 8.83 -7.89
CA LEU A 303 -33.28 7.75 -8.10
C LEU A 303 -32.33 7.96 -9.29
N ASN A 304 -32.33 9.11 -9.96
CA ASN A 304 -31.37 9.37 -11.05
C ASN A 304 -29.93 9.36 -10.53
N VAL A 305 -29.06 8.59 -11.20
CA VAL A 305 -27.66 8.39 -10.78
C VAL A 305 -26.89 9.71 -10.82
N ARG A 306 -27.01 10.45 -11.93
CA ARG A 306 -26.43 11.78 -12.14
C ARG A 306 -27.15 12.83 -11.30
N VAL A 307 -26.41 13.65 -10.56
CA VAL A 307 -26.95 14.71 -9.69
C VAL A 307 -27.71 15.77 -10.49
N GLU A 308 -27.20 16.15 -11.66
CA GLU A 308 -27.79 17.16 -12.55
C GLU A 308 -29.13 16.74 -13.18
N ASP A 309 -29.43 15.44 -13.21
CA ASP A 309 -30.71 14.89 -13.65
C ASP A 309 -31.62 14.54 -12.45
N ARG A 310 -31.13 14.62 -11.21
CA ARG A 310 -31.85 14.18 -10.00
C ARG A 310 -32.87 15.22 -9.53
N THR A 311 -33.87 14.77 -8.78
CA THR A 311 -34.68 15.67 -7.94
C THR A 311 -33.75 16.37 -6.92
N PRO A 312 -33.75 17.71 -6.83
CA PRO A 312 -32.67 18.45 -6.15
C PRO A 312 -32.80 18.48 -4.62
N ASP A 313 -34.01 18.45 -4.10
CA ASP A 313 -34.34 18.64 -2.68
C ASP A 313 -35.65 17.94 -2.28
N MET A 314 -35.88 17.88 -0.97
CA MET A 314 -37.03 17.21 -0.35
C MET A 314 -38.36 17.92 -0.67
N GLN A 315 -38.37 19.25 -0.71
CA GLN A 315 -39.54 20.03 -1.12
C GLN A 315 -40.00 19.67 -2.55
N THR A 316 -39.06 19.56 -3.50
CA THR A 316 -39.37 19.14 -4.87
C THR A 316 -39.88 17.70 -4.91
N LEU A 317 -39.22 16.76 -4.21
CA LEU A 317 -39.67 15.36 -4.13
C LEU A 317 -41.09 15.25 -3.58
N MET A 318 -41.41 15.95 -2.49
CA MET A 318 -42.76 16.02 -1.93
C MET A 318 -43.76 16.50 -2.98
N SER A 319 -43.46 17.62 -3.65
CA SER A 319 -44.36 18.20 -4.65
C SER A 319 -44.65 17.27 -5.83
N GLU A 320 -43.67 16.47 -6.27
CA GLU A 320 -43.84 15.50 -7.36
C GLU A 320 -44.64 14.25 -6.90
N LEU A 321 -44.41 13.77 -5.68
CA LEU A 321 -45.16 12.64 -5.09
C LEU A 321 -46.65 12.96 -4.88
N THR A 322 -46.98 14.21 -4.56
CA THR A 322 -48.37 14.67 -4.35
C THR A 322 -49.00 15.36 -5.57
N SER A 323 -48.33 15.36 -6.73
CA SER A 323 -48.77 16.13 -7.90
C SER A 323 -50.02 15.53 -8.56
N VAL A 324 -51.07 16.34 -8.71
CA VAL A 324 -52.21 16.03 -9.60
C VAL A 324 -51.88 16.32 -11.07
N ASP A 325 -50.98 17.27 -11.34
CA ASP A 325 -50.47 17.57 -12.67
C ASP A 325 -49.42 16.54 -13.11
N LYS A 326 -49.30 16.31 -14.41
CA LYS A 326 -48.41 15.28 -14.95
C LYS A 326 -46.93 15.58 -14.66
N VAL A 327 -46.32 14.80 -13.76
CA VAL A 327 -44.89 14.89 -13.44
C VAL A 327 -44.08 14.53 -14.69
N ARG A 328 -43.02 15.29 -14.96
CA ARG A 328 -42.14 15.08 -16.10
C ARG A 328 -40.89 14.29 -15.67
N ARG A 329 -40.57 13.23 -16.41
CA ARG A 329 -39.33 12.48 -16.26
C ARG A 329 -38.12 13.38 -16.59
N ARG A 330 -37.15 13.41 -15.67
CA ARG A 330 -35.83 14.06 -15.85
C ARG A 330 -34.88 13.08 -16.56
N ASP A 331 -34.89 13.10 -17.90
CA ASP A 331 -33.98 12.30 -18.72
C ASP A 331 -32.87 13.18 -19.33
N GLY A 332 -31.66 13.08 -18.78
CA GLY A 332 -30.50 13.79 -19.26
C GLY A 332 -29.98 13.26 -20.59
N LYS A 333 -29.98 14.11 -21.64
CA LYS A 333 -29.22 13.80 -22.86
C LYS A 333 -27.74 13.91 -22.56
N ILE A 334 -27.02 12.79 -22.70
CA ILE A 334 -25.55 12.77 -22.72
C ILE A 334 -25.08 13.70 -23.84
N LYS A 335 -24.43 14.81 -23.48
CA LYS A 335 -23.44 15.40 -24.38
C LYS A 335 -22.25 14.44 -24.46
N PRO A 336 -21.71 14.11 -25.64
CA PRO A 336 -20.34 13.62 -25.71
C PRO A 336 -19.42 14.68 -25.08
N LEU A 337 -18.24 14.28 -24.60
CA LEU A 337 -17.35 15.20 -23.89
C LEU A 337 -16.86 16.30 -24.86
N ASP A 338 -17.46 17.49 -24.77
CA ASP A 338 -17.02 18.71 -25.47
C ASP A 338 -15.64 19.13 -24.91
N MET A 339 -14.57 18.45 -25.34
CA MET A 339 -13.24 19.06 -25.33
C MET A 339 -13.34 20.39 -26.06
N TYR A 340 -12.76 21.45 -25.47
CA TYR A 340 -12.89 22.85 -25.91
C TYR A 340 -14.27 23.51 -25.74
N THR A 341 -14.61 23.88 -24.50
CA THR A 341 -15.14 25.23 -24.24
C THR A 341 -14.39 25.92 -23.09
N TRP A 342 -13.75 27.06 -23.38
CA TRP A 342 -13.16 27.92 -22.33
C TRP A 342 -14.27 28.55 -21.45
N PRO A 343 -14.09 28.61 -20.13
CA PRO A 343 -14.98 29.35 -19.24
C PRO A 343 -15.10 30.83 -19.61
N LYS A 344 -16.32 31.38 -19.49
CA LYS A 344 -16.60 32.79 -19.87
C LYS A 344 -15.88 33.83 -18.98
N TRP A 345 -15.40 33.45 -17.78
CA TRP A 345 -14.59 34.34 -16.94
C TRP A 345 -13.28 34.77 -17.62
N ALA A 346 -12.70 33.89 -18.45
CA ALA A 346 -11.46 34.13 -19.20
C ALA A 346 -11.64 35.08 -20.42
N LYS A 347 -12.79 35.76 -20.56
CA LYS A 347 -13.07 36.67 -21.70
C LYS A 347 -13.49 38.11 -21.33
N ILE A 348 -13.56 38.47 -20.04
CA ILE A 348 -14.00 39.81 -19.60
C ILE A 348 -13.13 40.40 -18.45
N GLY A 349 -12.52 39.58 -17.59
CA GLY A 349 -11.97 40.03 -16.28
C GLY A 349 -10.58 40.67 -16.22
N VAL A 350 -10.05 41.28 -17.28
CA VAL A 350 -8.63 41.69 -17.34
C VAL A 350 -8.21 42.87 -16.43
N PRO A 351 -9.02 43.93 -16.17
CA PRO A 351 -8.51 45.16 -15.53
C PRO A 351 -9.04 45.46 -14.10
N VAL A 352 -9.44 44.47 -13.29
CA VAL A 352 -10.04 44.73 -11.95
C VAL A 352 -9.27 44.10 -10.77
N ILE A 353 -8.69 42.91 -10.94
CA ILE A 353 -8.11 42.13 -9.82
C ILE A 353 -6.93 42.85 -9.14
N GLY A 354 -6.16 43.65 -9.88
CA GLY A 354 -5.01 44.39 -9.34
C GLY A 354 -5.36 45.44 -8.28
N ALA A 355 -6.58 45.98 -8.25
CA ALA A 355 -6.96 47.02 -7.30
C ALA A 355 -7.27 46.48 -5.89
N ALA A 356 -7.97 45.35 -5.80
CA ALA A 356 -8.43 44.79 -4.53
C ALA A 356 -7.26 44.29 -3.65
N LEU A 357 -6.24 43.67 -4.27
CA LEU A 357 -5.08 43.13 -3.55
C LEU A 357 -4.22 44.23 -2.90
N VAL A 358 -4.13 45.41 -3.53
CA VAL A 358 -3.41 46.57 -2.95
C VAL A 358 -4.15 47.11 -1.73
N VAL A 359 -5.49 47.22 -1.78
CA VAL A 359 -6.28 47.69 -0.63
C VAL A 359 -6.13 46.77 0.58
N PHE A 360 -6.13 45.44 0.38
CA PHE A 360 -5.95 44.48 1.47
C PHE A 360 -4.55 44.58 2.11
N PHE A 361 -3.48 44.69 1.30
CA PHE A 361 -2.12 44.88 1.82
C PHE A 361 -1.96 46.22 2.55
N VAL A 362 -2.55 47.31 2.05
CA VAL A 362 -2.51 48.61 2.72
C VAL A 362 -3.23 48.58 4.06
N LEU A 363 -4.40 47.96 4.17
CA LEU A 363 -5.13 47.82 5.44
C LEU A 363 -4.36 46.96 6.47
N PHE A 364 -3.62 45.95 6.02
CA PHE A 364 -2.76 45.14 6.89
C PHE A 364 -1.54 45.93 7.40
N PHE A 365 -0.84 46.65 6.53
CA PHE A 365 0.36 47.44 6.90
C PHE A 365 0.05 48.80 7.57
N THR A 366 -1.19 49.29 7.56
CA THR A 366 -1.60 50.52 8.27
C THR A 366 -2.10 50.27 9.70
N GLY A 367 -2.11 49.02 10.19
CA GLY A 367 -2.41 48.71 11.59
C GLY A 367 -3.89 48.82 11.98
N VAL A 368 -4.81 48.82 11.00
CA VAL A 368 -6.27 48.97 11.24
C VAL A 368 -6.92 47.66 11.73
N ILE A 369 -6.22 46.52 11.61
CA ILE A 369 -6.69 45.21 12.09
C ILE A 369 -5.69 44.68 13.13
N GLY A 370 -6.07 44.74 14.41
CA GLY A 370 -5.32 44.13 15.51
C GLY A 370 -6.24 43.29 16.39
N PHE A 371 -5.86 42.05 16.66
CA PHE A 371 -6.52 41.20 17.65
C PHE A 371 -5.86 41.43 19.03
N ASP A 372 -6.44 42.30 19.85
CA ASP A 372 -6.06 42.42 21.27
C ASP A 372 -6.61 41.23 22.05
N ALA A 373 -5.73 40.46 22.69
CA ALA A 373 -6.07 39.18 23.31
C ALA A 373 -6.37 39.35 24.80
N LYS A 374 -7.66 39.38 25.15
CA LYS A 374 -8.12 39.39 26.55
C LYS A 374 -9.27 38.42 26.80
N LEU A 375 -8.94 37.29 27.40
CA LEU A 375 -9.77 36.58 28.36
C LEU A 375 -8.84 35.74 29.25
N LYS A 376 -8.64 36.21 30.48
CA LYS A 376 -8.08 35.43 31.58
C LYS A 376 -9.26 34.97 32.44
N GLU A 377 -9.31 33.67 32.73
CA GLU A 377 -9.85 33.18 33.99
C GLU A 377 -8.75 32.31 34.62
N ASP A 378 -8.43 32.58 35.88
CA ASP A 378 -7.18 32.10 36.48
C ASP A 378 -7.29 30.65 36.95
N ILE A 379 -6.67 29.73 36.21
CA ILE A 379 -6.46 28.34 36.63
C ILE A 379 -5.47 28.34 37.79
N VAL A 380 -5.95 28.02 38.98
CA VAL A 380 -5.10 27.87 40.18
C VAL A 380 -4.22 26.63 40.02
N ILE A 381 -2.94 26.86 39.68
CA ILE A 381 -1.91 25.81 39.67
C ILE A 381 -1.44 25.60 41.12
N PRO A 382 -1.35 24.34 41.61
CA PRO A 382 -0.83 24.06 42.96
C PRO A 382 0.59 24.58 43.18
N GLU A 383 0.91 24.96 44.41
CA GLU A 383 2.25 25.44 44.79
C GLU A 383 3.30 24.33 44.57
N GLY A 384 4.38 24.64 43.85
CA GLY A 384 5.38 23.67 43.39
C GLY A 384 5.04 22.96 42.06
N GLN A 385 3.90 23.25 41.42
CA GLN A 385 3.53 22.73 40.10
C GLN A 385 3.50 23.82 39.02
N THR A 386 3.46 23.40 37.75
CA THR A 386 3.50 24.26 36.58
C THR A 386 2.79 23.64 35.38
N ARG A 387 2.41 24.46 34.39
CA ARG A 387 1.75 23.99 33.15
C ARG A 387 2.76 23.82 32.04
N VAL A 388 2.81 22.64 31.43
CA VAL A 388 3.72 22.32 30.32
C VAL A 388 3.42 23.21 29.11
N PRO A 389 4.37 24.03 28.62
CA PRO A 389 4.19 24.84 27.42
C PRO A 389 4.25 23.97 26.16
N SER A 390 3.60 24.44 25.08
CA SER A 390 3.84 23.88 23.74
C SER A 390 5.10 24.50 23.16
N VAL A 391 6.07 23.66 22.81
CA VAL A 391 7.37 24.04 22.23
C VAL A 391 7.66 23.38 20.88
N VAL A 392 6.84 22.42 20.44
CA VAL A 392 6.86 21.91 19.06
C VAL A 392 6.66 23.03 18.05
N ASN A 393 7.35 22.94 16.90
CA ASN A 393 7.43 24.00 15.88
C ASN A 393 8.04 25.32 16.40
N ASN A 394 8.86 25.29 17.45
CA ASN A 394 9.65 26.44 17.88
C ASN A 394 11.15 26.19 17.64
N PRO A 395 11.94 27.23 17.35
CA PRO A 395 13.40 27.20 17.51
C PRO A 395 13.81 26.72 18.91
N LEU A 396 14.90 25.96 18.99
CA LEU A 396 15.38 25.30 20.22
C LEU A 396 15.72 26.29 21.34
N ASP A 397 16.25 27.47 21.02
CA ASP A 397 16.49 28.56 21.97
C ASP A 397 15.19 29.05 22.64
N LYS A 398 14.13 29.22 21.84
CA LYS A 398 12.80 29.61 22.32
C LYS A 398 12.07 28.48 23.04
N ALA A 399 12.31 27.24 22.66
CA ALA A 399 11.81 26.06 23.38
C ALA A 399 12.45 25.96 24.77
N GLN A 400 13.78 26.11 24.84
CA GLN A 400 14.54 26.14 26.09
C GLN A 400 14.08 27.30 26.99
N GLN A 401 13.93 28.50 26.43
CA GLN A 401 13.41 29.65 27.18
C GLN A 401 12.01 29.37 27.73
N ARG A 402 11.06 28.89 26.89
CA ARG A 402 9.69 28.59 27.32
C ARG A 402 9.61 27.55 28.43
N LEU A 403 10.42 26.49 28.37
CA LEU A 403 10.49 25.49 29.44
C LEU A 403 11.09 26.10 30.72
N THR A 404 12.15 26.90 30.60
CA THR A 404 12.78 27.60 31.74
C THR A 404 11.82 28.60 32.40
N ASP A 405 11.09 29.40 31.61
CA ASP A 405 10.07 30.35 32.07
C ASP A 405 8.90 29.62 32.76
N ALA A 406 8.62 28.38 32.36
CA ALA A 406 7.64 27.49 32.99
C ALA A 406 8.22 26.68 34.16
N MET A 407 9.47 26.92 34.60
CA MET A 407 10.17 26.14 35.63
C MET A 407 10.27 24.63 35.32
N LEU A 408 10.47 24.27 34.05
CA LEU A 408 10.70 22.90 33.58
C LEU A 408 12.11 22.76 32.99
N GLU A 409 12.67 21.56 33.11
CA GLU A 409 13.98 21.23 32.54
C GLU A 409 13.85 20.69 31.11
N LEU A 410 14.90 20.87 30.30
CA LEU A 410 14.94 20.42 28.90
C LEU A 410 15.94 19.28 28.75
N SER A 411 15.52 18.19 28.10
CA SER A 411 16.41 17.15 27.58
C SER A 411 16.36 17.13 26.05
N ILE A 412 17.50 16.91 25.39
CA ILE A 412 17.54 16.58 23.96
C ILE A 412 17.71 15.06 23.82
N ASN A 413 16.72 14.41 23.20
CA ASN A 413 16.60 12.95 23.09
C ASN A 413 17.08 12.41 21.72
N GLY A 414 17.16 13.26 20.68
CA GLY A 414 17.67 12.88 19.36
C GLY A 414 17.42 13.92 18.26
N ARG A 415 17.83 13.58 17.03
CA ARG A 415 17.78 14.42 15.83
C ARG A 415 17.09 13.69 14.67
N GLU A 416 16.32 14.40 13.85
CA GLU A 416 15.71 13.88 12.61
C GLU A 416 15.91 14.90 11.47
N TYR A 417 16.18 14.45 10.23
CA TYR A 417 16.48 15.33 9.09
C TYR A 417 15.24 15.60 8.23
N SER A 418 15.13 16.82 7.68
CA SER A 418 14.01 17.25 6.84
C SER A 418 14.44 18.38 5.89
N SER A 419 14.17 18.23 4.60
CA SER A 419 14.36 19.29 3.60
C SER A 419 13.41 20.48 3.77
N GLU A 420 12.29 20.30 4.44
CA GLU A 420 11.23 21.30 4.62
C GLU A 420 11.38 22.08 5.94
N ILE A 421 11.86 21.42 7.00
CA ILE A 421 11.93 21.98 8.35
C ILE A 421 13.37 22.34 8.70
N LYS A 422 13.64 23.64 8.85
CA LYS A 422 14.97 24.18 9.23
C LYS A 422 15.58 23.47 10.44
N ALA A 423 16.90 23.37 10.44
CA ALA A 423 17.67 22.85 11.57
C ALA A 423 17.36 23.62 12.88
N ASP A 424 17.58 22.96 14.01
CA ASP A 424 17.40 23.48 15.37
C ASP A 424 15.94 23.91 15.69
N MET A 425 14.97 23.40 14.94
CA MET A 425 13.54 23.45 15.25
C MET A 425 13.12 22.20 16.06
N VAL A 426 12.28 22.36 17.08
CA VAL A 426 11.69 21.23 17.81
C VAL A 426 10.61 20.55 16.97
N LEU A 427 10.82 19.28 16.64
CA LEU A 427 9.90 18.45 15.87
C LEU A 427 8.87 17.75 16.77
N LYS A 428 9.33 17.20 17.90
CA LYS A 428 8.52 16.43 18.86
C LYS A 428 8.92 16.79 20.28
N GLN A 429 7.96 16.76 21.22
CA GLN A 429 8.20 16.78 22.66
C GLN A 429 7.53 15.55 23.28
N ASP A 430 8.19 14.86 24.21
CA ASP A 430 7.65 13.64 24.85
C ASP A 430 6.53 13.93 25.86
N THR A 431 6.59 15.10 26.50
CA THR A 431 5.67 15.52 27.54
C THR A 431 4.56 16.39 26.94
N LYS A 432 3.30 15.92 27.05
CA LYS A 432 2.12 16.54 26.43
C LYS A 432 1.92 18.01 26.84
N PRO A 433 1.78 18.96 25.90
CA PRO A 433 1.45 20.36 26.24
C PRO A 433 0.15 20.50 27.04
N GLY A 434 0.10 21.52 27.91
CA GLY A 434 -1.11 21.95 28.62
C GLY A 434 -1.47 21.18 29.89
N ILE A 435 -0.82 20.04 30.16
CA ILE A 435 -0.94 19.33 31.45
C ILE A 435 -0.25 20.12 32.57
N ILE A 436 -0.61 19.84 33.82
CA ILE A 436 0.08 20.34 35.02
C ILE A 436 0.99 19.22 35.56
N ILE A 437 2.24 19.54 35.86
CA ILE A 437 3.25 18.64 36.46
C ILE A 437 4.08 19.40 37.50
N ASP A 438 4.86 18.68 38.28
CA ASP A 438 5.77 19.27 39.27
C ASP A 438 6.87 20.11 38.60
N GLN A 439 7.24 21.22 39.23
CA GLN A 439 8.34 22.06 38.78
C GLN A 439 9.66 21.27 38.81
N HIS A 440 10.58 21.62 37.92
CA HIS A 440 11.83 20.92 37.62
C HIS A 440 11.68 19.53 36.98
N THR A 441 10.48 19.11 36.57
CA THR A 441 10.32 17.92 35.72
C THR A 441 11.00 18.14 34.36
N THR A 442 11.71 17.13 33.86
CA THR A 442 12.41 17.18 32.57
C THR A 442 11.46 16.85 31.40
N VAL A 443 11.46 17.70 30.37
CA VAL A 443 10.75 17.50 29.11
C VAL A 443 11.77 17.19 28.02
N GLY A 444 11.65 16.05 27.36
CA GLY A 444 12.55 15.62 26.29
C GLY A 444 12.06 15.98 24.89
N LEU A 445 13.00 16.42 24.05
CA LEU A 445 12.75 16.98 22.72
C LEU A 445 13.49 16.21 21.63
N ILE A 446 12.89 16.12 20.44
CA ILE A 446 13.56 15.71 19.20
C ILE A 446 13.65 16.93 18.28
N VAL A 447 14.83 17.18 17.73
CA VAL A 447 15.15 18.41 16.97
C VAL A 447 15.47 18.14 15.50
N SER A 448 15.20 19.11 14.64
CA SER A 448 15.51 19.02 13.22
C SER A 448 17.01 19.15 12.96
N GLY A 449 17.56 18.27 12.13
CA GLY A 449 18.87 18.42 11.49
C GLY A 449 18.84 19.29 10.23
N GLY A 450 17.64 19.67 9.76
CA GLY A 450 17.45 20.36 8.48
C GLY A 450 17.69 19.44 7.28
N ALA A 451 17.89 20.07 6.12
CA ALA A 451 18.20 19.39 4.87
C ALA A 451 19.61 18.79 4.91
N LEU A 452 19.77 17.55 4.43
CA LEU A 452 21.08 16.91 4.36
C LEU A 452 21.98 17.67 3.37
N LYS A 453 23.13 18.13 3.84
CA LYS A 453 24.09 18.90 3.03
C LYS A 453 25.12 17.99 2.38
N GLN A 454 25.41 18.26 1.12
CA GLN A 454 26.35 17.49 0.31
C GLN A 454 27.31 18.42 -0.46
N THR A 455 28.58 18.01 -0.52
CA THR A 455 29.65 18.81 -1.12
C THR A 455 29.67 18.63 -2.63
N VAL A 456 29.56 19.72 -3.38
CA VAL A 456 29.61 19.75 -4.84
C VAL A 456 31.01 19.35 -5.32
N PRO A 457 31.20 18.25 -6.05
CA PRO A 457 32.52 17.87 -6.54
C PRO A 457 32.96 18.75 -7.72
N ASN A 458 34.28 18.91 -7.88
CA ASN A 458 34.85 19.42 -9.12
C ASN A 458 34.74 18.36 -10.23
N VAL A 459 34.06 18.70 -11.33
CA VAL A 459 33.96 17.89 -12.56
C VAL A 459 34.41 18.62 -13.82
N VAL A 460 34.87 19.88 -13.71
CA VAL A 460 35.36 20.66 -14.86
C VAL A 460 36.59 19.98 -15.48
N GLY A 461 36.57 19.82 -16.81
CA GLY A 461 37.59 19.17 -17.62
C GLY A 461 37.52 17.64 -17.71
N MET A 462 36.63 16.99 -16.94
CA MET A 462 36.39 15.54 -17.01
C MET A 462 35.50 15.16 -18.21
N GLU A 463 35.46 13.88 -18.57
CA GLU A 463 34.56 13.35 -19.60
C GLU A 463 33.10 13.33 -19.12
N ARG A 464 32.14 13.55 -20.03
CA ARG A 464 30.68 13.57 -19.77
C ARG A 464 30.20 12.38 -18.95
N SER A 465 30.63 11.18 -19.31
CA SER A 465 30.28 9.91 -18.66
C SER A 465 30.74 9.86 -17.18
N GLU A 466 32.00 10.19 -16.93
CA GLU A 466 32.60 10.25 -15.59
C GLU A 466 31.97 11.37 -14.74
N ALA A 467 31.73 12.54 -15.33
CA ALA A 467 31.13 13.68 -14.66
C ALA A 467 29.70 13.43 -14.20
N VAL A 468 28.85 12.87 -15.07
CA VAL A 468 27.45 12.54 -14.76
C VAL A 468 27.38 11.46 -13.70
N GLY A 469 28.02 10.30 -13.91
CA GLY A 469 27.93 9.18 -12.96
C GLY A 469 28.48 9.51 -11.56
N LYS A 470 29.50 10.36 -11.46
CA LYS A 470 30.05 10.85 -10.19
C LYS A 470 29.11 11.81 -9.45
N LEU A 471 28.30 12.58 -10.18
CA LEU A 471 27.27 13.46 -9.59
C LEU A 471 26.02 12.66 -9.17
N GLU A 472 25.58 11.72 -9.99
CA GLU A 472 24.43 10.84 -9.69
C GLU A 472 24.72 9.92 -8.48
N THR A 473 25.94 9.38 -8.38
CA THR A 473 26.42 8.63 -7.19
C THR A 473 26.42 9.49 -5.91
N LEU A 474 26.49 10.82 -6.07
CA LEU A 474 26.39 11.80 -5.00
C LEU A 474 24.99 12.46 -4.94
N TYR A 475 23.96 11.79 -5.45
CA TYR A 475 22.56 12.20 -5.37
C TYR A 475 22.25 13.63 -5.88
N PHE A 476 23.07 14.17 -6.78
CA PHE A 476 22.77 15.43 -7.47
C PHE A 476 21.89 15.16 -8.69
N ALA A 477 20.92 16.04 -8.95
CA ALA A 477 20.24 16.07 -10.23
C ALA A 477 21.19 16.71 -11.27
N VAL A 478 21.26 16.16 -12.48
CA VAL A 478 22.20 16.64 -13.52
C VAL A 478 21.47 17.06 -14.78
N SER A 479 21.63 18.32 -15.19
CA SER A 479 21.21 18.81 -16.51
C SER A 479 22.42 19.14 -17.38
N GLN A 480 22.23 19.20 -18.70
CA GLN A 480 23.33 19.25 -19.67
C GLN A 480 23.02 20.25 -20.78
N GLU A 481 24.04 21.00 -21.18
CA GLU A 481 23.99 22.03 -22.23
C GLU A 481 25.26 21.89 -23.09
N GLU A 482 25.15 22.00 -24.41
CA GLU A 482 26.26 21.68 -25.34
C GLU A 482 26.73 22.91 -26.12
N LYS A 483 28.05 23.13 -26.19
CA LYS A 483 28.67 24.31 -26.84
C LYS A 483 30.00 23.94 -27.50
N TYR A 484 30.33 24.59 -28.61
CA TYR A 484 31.67 24.50 -29.19
C TYR A 484 32.69 25.24 -28.31
N ASP A 485 33.83 24.61 -28.07
CA ASP A 485 34.99 25.16 -27.38
C ASP A 485 36.28 24.59 -28.01
N ALA A 486 37.14 25.46 -28.52
CA ALA A 486 38.37 25.09 -29.22
C ALA A 486 39.53 24.68 -28.28
N THR A 487 39.34 24.77 -26.96
CA THR A 487 40.34 24.56 -25.90
C THR A 487 40.01 23.38 -24.99
N VAL A 488 38.72 23.07 -24.78
CA VAL A 488 38.26 21.87 -24.05
C VAL A 488 37.89 20.78 -25.04
N ALA A 489 38.48 19.59 -24.90
CA ALA A 489 38.24 18.48 -25.81
C ALA A 489 36.76 18.07 -25.88
N GLU A 490 36.35 17.58 -27.05
CA GLU A 490 34.99 17.08 -27.32
C GLU A 490 34.54 16.05 -26.26
N GLY A 491 33.27 16.13 -25.85
CA GLY A 491 32.68 15.28 -24.82
C GLY A 491 33.16 15.58 -23.38
N CYS A 492 33.95 16.63 -23.15
CA CYS A 492 34.44 17.00 -21.82
C CYS A 492 33.71 18.25 -21.26
N VAL A 493 33.66 18.37 -19.93
CA VAL A 493 32.96 19.46 -19.23
C VAL A 493 33.74 20.78 -19.33
N ILE A 494 33.14 21.79 -19.95
CA ILE A 494 33.62 23.18 -19.99
C ILE A 494 33.39 23.86 -18.63
N SER A 495 32.20 23.71 -18.05
CA SER A 495 31.83 24.34 -16.77
C SER A 495 30.66 23.62 -16.07
N GLN A 496 30.47 23.94 -14.78
CA GLN A 496 29.38 23.45 -13.93
C GLN A 496 28.68 24.64 -13.25
N SER A 497 27.36 24.58 -13.03
CA SER A 497 26.57 25.70 -12.49
C SER A 497 26.82 26.00 -11.01
N LEU A 498 27.09 24.96 -10.21
CA LEU A 498 27.43 25.11 -8.79
C LEU A 498 28.94 25.02 -8.61
N ALA A 499 29.52 25.96 -7.87
CA ALA A 499 30.95 26.00 -7.63
C ALA A 499 31.41 24.76 -6.85
N PRO A 500 32.56 24.15 -7.21
CA PRO A 500 33.15 23.05 -6.44
C PRO A 500 33.36 23.38 -4.96
N ASP A 501 33.38 22.35 -4.13
CA ASP A 501 33.57 22.40 -2.67
C ASP A 501 32.50 23.17 -1.89
N THR A 502 31.45 23.67 -2.55
CA THR A 502 30.28 24.27 -1.87
C THR A 502 29.38 23.20 -1.26
N GLN A 503 28.77 23.53 -0.12
CA GLN A 503 27.76 22.68 0.53
C GLN A 503 26.37 23.12 0.08
N VAL A 504 25.64 22.22 -0.58
CA VAL A 504 24.25 22.44 -1.04
C VAL A 504 23.36 21.30 -0.58
N ASP A 505 22.05 21.39 -0.83
CA ASP A 505 21.08 20.38 -0.40
C ASP A 505 21.15 19.12 -1.28
N GLN A 506 21.03 17.93 -0.69
CA GLN A 506 20.92 16.67 -1.43
C GLN A 506 19.77 16.76 -2.45
N GLY A 507 20.01 16.32 -3.70
CA GLY A 507 19.06 16.50 -4.80
C GLY A 507 19.18 17.82 -5.57
N SER A 508 20.09 18.74 -5.19
CA SER A 508 20.33 19.99 -5.95
C SER A 508 20.70 19.74 -7.41
N GLU A 509 20.23 20.62 -8.31
CA GLU A 509 20.55 20.55 -9.75
C GLU A 509 21.94 21.14 -10.06
N ILE A 510 22.80 20.34 -10.70
CA ILE A 510 24.05 20.78 -11.31
C ILE A 510 23.90 20.70 -12.83
N ARG A 511 23.92 21.86 -13.48
CA ARG A 511 24.01 21.95 -14.94
C ARG A 511 25.46 21.85 -15.36
N LEU A 512 25.75 20.96 -16.30
CA LEU A 512 27.06 20.85 -16.96
C LEU A 512 26.99 21.47 -18.36
N VAL A 513 28.00 22.26 -18.71
CA VAL A 513 28.24 22.66 -20.10
C VAL A 513 29.29 21.72 -20.69
N ILE A 514 28.94 21.01 -21.76
CA ILE A 514 29.78 20.00 -22.43
C ILE A 514 30.33 20.57 -23.74
N SER A 515 31.61 20.29 -24.02
CA SER A 515 32.26 20.67 -25.27
C SER A 515 31.82 19.79 -26.44
N LEU A 516 31.42 20.44 -27.53
CA LEU A 516 31.27 19.86 -28.87
C LEU A 516 32.58 19.89 -29.67
N GLY A 517 33.71 20.18 -29.01
CA GLY A 517 34.99 20.45 -29.66
C GLY A 517 34.99 21.80 -30.38
N ARG A 518 35.91 21.96 -31.33
CA ARG A 518 36.02 23.18 -32.16
C ARG A 518 34.80 23.33 -33.07
N ASP A 519 34.35 24.56 -33.29
CA ASP A 519 33.27 24.86 -34.24
C ASP A 519 33.67 24.38 -35.66
N PRO A 520 32.88 23.52 -36.33
CA PRO A 520 33.20 23.00 -37.66
C PRO A 520 33.21 24.07 -38.76
N ASN A 521 32.76 25.29 -38.47
CA ASN A 521 32.85 26.45 -39.36
C ASN A 521 34.14 27.29 -39.13
N GLU A 522 34.92 27.00 -38.09
CA GLU A 522 36.17 27.72 -37.81
C GLU A 522 37.31 27.23 -38.72
N VAL A 523 37.68 28.05 -39.71
CA VAL A 523 38.78 27.75 -40.65
C VAL A 523 40.13 27.91 -39.94
N VAL A 524 40.68 26.80 -39.43
CA VAL A 524 41.98 26.77 -38.74
C VAL A 524 43.05 26.10 -39.61
N GLU A 525 44.18 26.78 -39.78
CA GLU A 525 45.40 26.23 -40.40
C GLU A 525 46.03 25.16 -39.49
N GLU A 526 46.16 23.93 -40.00
CA GLU A 526 46.93 22.88 -39.31
C GLU A 526 48.43 23.20 -39.36
N LYS A 527 49.04 23.37 -38.18
CA LYS A 527 50.47 23.64 -38.04
C LYS A 527 51.09 22.82 -36.91
N GLU A 528 52.33 22.42 -37.11
CA GLU A 528 53.12 21.74 -36.09
C GLU A 528 53.61 22.75 -35.04
N ILE A 529 53.33 22.46 -33.78
CA ILE A 529 53.71 23.27 -32.61
C ILE A 529 54.56 22.44 -31.64
N THR A 530 55.48 23.10 -30.95
CA THR A 530 56.22 22.49 -29.83
C THR A 530 55.40 22.67 -28.56
N LEU A 531 54.91 21.57 -27.96
CA LEU A 531 54.03 21.60 -26.79
C LEU A 531 54.74 22.27 -25.58
N PRO A 532 54.15 23.29 -24.95
CA PRO A 532 54.76 23.96 -23.80
C PRO A 532 54.77 23.06 -22.56
N ASN A 533 55.56 23.45 -21.55
CA ASN A 533 55.38 22.88 -20.21
C ASN A 533 54.11 23.48 -19.56
N LEU A 534 53.17 22.60 -19.23
CA LEU A 534 51.94 22.89 -18.51
C LEU A 534 52.03 22.44 -17.05
N VAL A 535 52.96 21.53 -16.71
CA VAL A 535 53.11 20.98 -15.36
C VAL A 535 53.52 22.07 -14.37
N GLY A 536 52.74 22.21 -13.29
CA GLY A 536 52.87 23.23 -12.26
C GLY A 536 52.04 24.49 -12.47
N LEU A 537 51.42 24.68 -13.64
CA LEU A 537 50.47 25.78 -13.90
C LEU A 537 49.08 25.44 -13.35
N ASP A 538 48.26 26.46 -13.07
CA ASP A 538 46.83 26.26 -12.84
C ASP A 538 46.12 25.80 -14.14
N TYR A 539 45.05 25.00 -14.04
CA TYR A 539 44.29 24.53 -15.21
C TYR A 539 43.76 25.68 -16.08
N SER A 540 43.40 26.84 -15.51
CA SER A 540 42.98 28.02 -16.29
C SER A 540 44.14 28.70 -17.04
N GLU A 541 45.37 28.58 -16.54
CA GLU A 541 46.58 29.03 -17.25
C GLU A 541 46.98 28.04 -18.35
N ALA A 542 46.77 26.74 -18.11
CA ALA A 542 46.92 25.71 -19.13
C ALA A 542 45.92 25.90 -20.28
N LEU A 543 44.66 26.23 -19.98
CA LEU A 543 43.64 26.58 -20.99
C LEU A 543 44.03 27.84 -21.80
N LYS A 544 44.56 28.90 -21.16
CA LYS A 544 45.07 30.08 -21.89
C LYS A 544 46.20 29.69 -22.86
N LYS A 545 47.14 28.84 -22.46
CA LYS A 545 48.21 28.34 -23.34
C LYS A 545 47.69 27.44 -24.46
N ALA A 546 46.66 26.65 -24.17
CA ALA A 546 45.95 25.85 -25.15
C ALA A 546 45.31 26.75 -26.22
N GLN A 547 44.65 27.84 -25.79
CA GLN A 547 44.08 28.87 -26.67
C GLN A 547 45.14 29.61 -27.50
N GLU A 548 46.20 30.13 -26.87
CA GLU A 548 47.32 30.86 -27.51
C GLU A 548 47.99 30.05 -28.63
N MET A 549 48.09 28.73 -28.45
CA MET A 549 48.78 27.82 -29.38
C MET A 549 47.82 27.00 -30.25
N GLY A 550 46.51 27.10 -30.00
CA GLY A 550 45.43 26.52 -30.79
C GLY A 550 45.14 25.04 -30.55
N PHE A 551 45.57 24.45 -29.43
CA PHE A 551 45.36 23.05 -29.07
C PHE A 551 44.26 22.85 -28.02
N ALA A 552 43.73 21.63 -27.92
CA ALA A 552 42.71 21.26 -26.93
C ALA A 552 43.31 20.48 -25.74
N VAL A 553 42.68 20.56 -24.57
CA VAL A 553 43.03 19.78 -23.37
C VAL A 553 41.87 18.91 -22.89
N LYS A 554 42.22 17.77 -22.30
CA LYS A 554 41.32 16.87 -21.56
C LYS A 554 41.94 16.53 -20.22
N ILE A 555 41.18 16.52 -19.13
CA ILE A 555 41.64 15.93 -17.87
C ILE A 555 41.33 14.42 -17.92
N SER A 556 42.33 13.56 -17.74
CA SER A 556 42.13 12.10 -17.62
C SER A 556 41.78 11.64 -16.21
N GLU A 557 42.22 12.40 -15.21
CA GLU A 557 41.95 12.13 -13.79
C GLU A 557 42.32 13.35 -12.94
N ARG A 558 41.64 13.48 -11.78
CA ARG A 558 42.04 14.40 -10.72
C ARG A 558 42.55 13.61 -9.50
N GLN A 559 43.79 13.83 -9.07
CA GLN A 559 44.46 13.12 -7.97
C GLN A 559 44.84 14.06 -6.81
N PHE A 560 44.83 13.59 -5.57
CA PHE A 560 45.39 14.36 -4.45
C PHE A 560 46.92 14.45 -4.56
N SER A 561 47.49 15.55 -4.09
CA SER A 561 48.92 15.83 -4.20
C SER A 561 49.52 16.33 -2.89
N LYS A 562 50.69 15.79 -2.53
CA LYS A 562 51.53 16.29 -1.43
C LYS A 562 52.52 17.38 -1.90
N ARG A 563 52.41 17.85 -3.15
CA ARG A 563 53.37 18.79 -3.77
C ARG A 563 52.72 19.93 -4.56
N TYR A 564 51.62 19.66 -5.26
CA TYR A 564 50.95 20.63 -6.13
C TYR A 564 49.68 21.16 -5.45
N PRO A 565 49.44 22.49 -5.42
CA PRO A 565 48.20 23.04 -4.88
C PRO A 565 46.98 22.58 -5.69
N GLU A 566 45.78 22.84 -5.21
CA GLU A 566 44.55 22.49 -5.93
C GLU A 566 44.53 23.08 -7.36
N ASN A 567 43.93 22.34 -8.29
CA ASN A 567 43.72 22.71 -9.69
C ASN A 567 45.01 22.90 -10.54
N ALA A 568 46.20 22.73 -9.95
CA ALA A 568 47.47 22.73 -10.68
C ALA A 568 47.69 21.41 -11.46
N VAL A 569 48.25 21.51 -12.66
CA VAL A 569 48.58 20.38 -13.54
C VAL A 569 49.75 19.59 -12.97
N MET A 570 49.54 18.31 -12.65
CA MET A 570 50.54 17.38 -12.11
C MET A 570 51.34 16.67 -13.21
N LYS A 571 50.72 16.41 -14.36
CA LYS A 571 51.30 15.69 -15.51
C LYS A 571 50.60 16.10 -16.80
N GLN A 572 51.34 16.10 -17.91
CA GLN A 572 50.81 16.26 -19.27
C GLN A 572 51.24 15.07 -20.15
N THR A 573 50.42 14.72 -21.13
CA THR A 573 50.70 13.72 -22.17
C THR A 573 50.16 14.23 -23.52
N PRO A 574 50.97 14.43 -24.57
CA PRO A 574 52.42 14.21 -24.62
C PRO A 574 53.23 15.10 -23.68
N ALA A 575 54.52 14.77 -23.51
CA ALA A 575 55.42 15.52 -22.64
C ALA A 575 55.77 16.90 -23.23
N ALA A 576 56.15 17.85 -22.36
CA ALA A 576 56.65 19.16 -22.79
C ALA A 576 57.82 19.03 -23.78
N GLY A 577 57.84 19.87 -24.82
CA GLY A 577 58.80 19.79 -25.92
C GLY A 577 58.43 18.83 -27.05
N THR A 578 57.35 18.04 -26.92
CA THR A 578 56.88 17.18 -28.02
C THR A 578 56.31 18.03 -29.16
N LYS A 579 56.63 17.67 -30.41
CA LYS A 579 55.97 18.22 -31.61
C LYS A 579 54.59 17.58 -31.76
N ILE A 580 53.54 18.40 -31.80
CA ILE A 580 52.15 18.00 -32.08
C ILE A 580 51.55 18.91 -33.15
N LYS A 581 50.45 18.52 -33.80
CA LYS A 581 49.61 19.51 -34.50
C LYS A 581 48.83 20.33 -33.47
N ASN A 582 48.53 21.58 -33.79
CA ASN A 582 47.54 22.36 -33.07
C ASN A 582 46.15 21.69 -33.02
N THR A 583 45.77 20.86 -34.00
CA THR A 583 44.51 20.10 -33.97
C THR A 583 44.46 18.91 -32.99
N GLN A 584 45.52 18.63 -32.23
CA GLN A 584 45.56 17.49 -31.30
C GLN A 584 45.16 17.85 -29.86
N THR A 585 44.60 16.87 -29.15
CA THR A 585 44.26 16.96 -27.71
C THR A 585 45.44 16.56 -26.83
N VAL A 586 45.66 17.32 -25.76
CA VAL A 586 46.67 17.08 -24.72
C VAL A 586 45.98 16.60 -23.44
N VAL A 587 46.41 15.46 -22.91
CA VAL A 587 45.82 14.82 -21.74
C VAL A 587 46.55 15.26 -20.47
N LEU A 588 45.81 15.77 -19.49
CA LEU A 588 46.32 16.32 -18.23
C LEU A 588 45.87 15.49 -17.03
N VAL A 589 46.76 15.35 -16.03
CA VAL A 589 46.38 14.98 -14.66
C VAL A 589 46.41 16.24 -13.83
N VAL A 590 45.36 16.53 -13.07
CA VAL A 590 45.19 17.77 -12.32
C VAL A 590 45.03 17.50 -10.82
N SER A 591 45.62 18.36 -9.99
CA SER A 591 45.62 18.23 -8.55
C SER A 591 44.24 18.50 -7.94
N LYS A 592 43.84 17.66 -6.98
CA LYS A 592 42.76 17.91 -6.00
C LYS A 592 43.26 18.70 -4.78
N GLY A 593 44.51 19.18 -4.81
CA GLY A 593 45.18 19.77 -3.66
C GLY A 593 45.60 18.70 -2.65
N PHE A 594 45.75 19.11 -1.39
CA PHE A 594 46.09 18.21 -0.29
C PHE A 594 44.86 17.37 0.11
N GLU A 595 45.12 16.13 0.53
CA GLU A 595 44.08 15.18 0.89
C GLU A 595 43.40 15.60 2.20
N THR A 596 42.12 15.92 2.14
CA THR A 596 41.31 16.36 3.29
C THR A 596 39.89 15.81 3.20
N VAL A 597 39.28 15.59 4.36
CA VAL A 597 37.89 15.15 4.52
C VAL A 597 37.13 16.19 5.35
N THR A 598 35.86 16.43 4.99
CA THR A 598 34.98 17.30 5.78
C THR A 598 34.45 16.52 6.98
N VAL A 599 34.65 17.04 8.19
CA VAL A 599 34.16 16.44 9.44
C VAL A 599 32.63 16.60 9.51
N PRO A 600 31.83 15.51 9.59
CA PRO A 600 30.40 15.57 9.83
C PRO A 600 30.02 16.33 11.12
N ASP A 601 28.85 16.95 11.12
CA ASP A 601 28.20 17.42 12.36
C ASP A 601 27.39 16.26 12.96
N VAL A 602 27.77 15.84 14.16
CA VAL A 602 27.15 14.74 14.91
C VAL A 602 26.69 15.18 16.30
N VAL A 603 26.58 16.48 16.55
CA VAL A 603 25.99 16.99 17.80
C VAL A 603 24.50 16.65 17.85
N TYR A 604 24.04 16.19 19.02
CA TYR A 604 22.71 15.62 19.27
C TYR A 604 22.38 14.31 18.51
N GLU A 605 23.34 13.70 17.82
CA GLU A 605 23.19 12.33 17.31
C GLU A 605 23.32 11.29 18.43
N GLN A 606 22.73 10.12 18.18
CA GLN A 606 22.95 8.93 19.01
C GLN A 606 24.38 8.40 18.81
N ARG A 607 25.04 7.95 19.88
CA ARG A 607 26.44 7.44 19.88
C ARG A 607 26.77 6.51 18.71
N ALA A 608 25.88 5.58 18.38
CA ALA A 608 26.08 4.63 17.28
C ALA A 608 26.11 5.35 15.91
N ASN A 609 25.10 6.18 15.62
CA ASN A 609 25.02 6.98 14.40
C ASN A 609 26.22 7.92 14.27
N ALA A 610 26.53 8.66 15.34
CA ALA A 610 27.67 9.58 15.40
C ALA A 610 29.00 8.88 15.07
N THR A 611 29.19 7.65 15.58
CA THR A 611 30.39 6.86 15.28
C THR A 611 30.42 6.46 13.80
N ALA A 612 29.34 5.87 13.29
CA ALA A 612 29.24 5.43 11.90
C ALA A 612 29.37 6.57 10.88
N MET A 613 28.81 7.76 11.16
CA MET A 613 28.92 8.95 10.30
C MET A 613 30.36 9.43 10.16
N LEU A 614 31.14 9.40 11.25
CA LEU A 614 32.54 9.80 11.25
C LEU A 614 33.45 8.72 10.62
N GLU A 615 33.20 7.45 10.91
CA GLU A 615 33.98 6.34 10.33
C GLU A 615 33.75 6.20 8.81
N ASN A 616 32.52 6.43 8.32
CA ASN A 616 32.21 6.43 6.89
C ASN A 616 32.97 7.49 6.07
N VAL A 617 33.48 8.57 6.69
CA VAL A 617 34.32 9.57 6.01
C VAL A 617 35.82 9.36 6.28
N GLY A 618 36.22 8.22 6.86
CA GLY A 618 37.62 7.89 7.15
C GLY A 618 38.23 8.69 8.31
N LEU A 619 37.42 9.06 9.30
CA LEU A 619 37.88 9.71 10.53
C LEU A 619 37.82 8.74 11.72
N LYS A 620 38.81 8.81 12.60
CA LYS A 620 38.85 7.98 13.82
C LYS A 620 38.04 8.62 14.94
N VAL A 621 37.20 7.84 15.61
CA VAL A 621 36.33 8.34 16.67
C VAL A 621 36.95 8.09 18.04
N LYS A 622 37.17 9.15 18.80
CA LYS A 622 37.55 9.09 20.22
C LYS A 622 36.37 9.51 21.08
N ILE A 623 35.69 8.53 21.67
CA ILE A 623 34.58 8.79 22.59
C ILE A 623 35.14 9.23 23.95
N ILE A 624 34.63 10.34 24.47
CA ILE A 624 34.71 10.76 25.88
C ILE A 624 33.28 10.70 26.43
N GLU A 625 33.13 10.41 27.72
CA GLU A 625 31.82 10.41 28.38
C GLU A 625 31.82 11.41 29.54
N LYS A 626 30.81 12.28 29.62
CA LYS A 626 30.61 13.24 30.71
C LYS A 626 29.15 13.25 31.17
N GLU A 627 28.88 13.61 32.42
CA GLU A 627 27.53 13.89 32.92
C GLU A 627 26.90 15.07 32.15
N SER A 628 25.56 15.11 32.09
CA SER A 628 24.80 16.23 31.51
C SER A 628 23.45 16.41 32.18
N ASP A 629 23.10 17.67 32.48
CA ASP A 629 21.76 18.02 32.96
C ASP A 629 20.76 18.27 31.81
N THR A 630 21.21 18.40 30.55
CA THR A 630 20.37 18.85 29.41
C THR A 630 20.37 17.96 28.16
N VAL A 631 21.16 16.89 28.14
CA VAL A 631 21.27 15.98 26.99
C VAL A 631 21.15 14.53 27.47
N ALA A 632 20.27 13.75 26.84
CA ALA A 632 19.97 12.38 27.24
C ALA A 632 21.20 11.45 27.21
N ALA A 633 21.21 10.44 28.07
CA ALA A 633 22.31 9.46 28.11
C ALA A 633 22.47 8.74 26.76
N GLY A 634 23.69 8.65 26.24
CA GLY A 634 24.00 8.07 24.93
C GLY A 634 23.98 9.05 23.75
N VAL A 635 23.51 10.29 23.95
CA VAL A 635 23.49 11.34 22.92
C VAL A 635 24.77 12.19 22.96
N VAL A 636 25.25 12.66 21.80
CA VAL A 636 26.43 13.52 21.68
C VAL A 636 26.13 14.97 22.11
N MET A 637 27.02 15.54 22.92
CA MET A 637 26.93 16.93 23.39
C MET A 637 27.85 17.91 22.66
N GLU A 638 29.07 17.46 22.34
CA GLU A 638 30.12 18.27 21.73
C GLU A 638 31.03 17.36 20.89
N GLN A 639 31.66 17.96 19.88
CA GLN A 639 32.70 17.31 19.09
C GLN A 639 33.88 18.25 18.85
N THR A 640 35.06 17.69 18.57
CA THR A 640 36.26 18.45 18.19
C THR A 640 37.10 17.61 17.24
N PRO A 641 37.38 18.07 15.99
CA PRO A 641 36.96 19.34 15.39
C PRO A 641 35.43 19.51 15.22
N LYS A 642 34.98 20.76 15.06
CA LYS A 642 33.58 21.10 14.82
C LYS A 642 33.11 20.57 13.46
N GLY A 643 31.85 20.14 13.37
CA GLY A 643 31.22 19.77 12.10
C GLY A 643 31.37 20.87 11.03
N GLY A 644 31.58 20.46 9.78
CA GLY A 644 31.84 21.33 8.63
C GLY A 644 33.29 21.79 8.48
N THR A 645 34.22 21.43 9.38
CA THR A 645 35.66 21.72 9.21
C THR A 645 36.34 20.70 8.29
N LYS A 646 37.41 21.10 7.58
CA LYS A 646 38.29 20.17 6.86
C LYS A 646 39.36 19.62 7.81
N ALA A 647 39.58 18.31 7.77
CA ALA A 647 40.61 17.60 8.52
C ALA A 647 41.39 16.64 7.61
N GLU A 648 42.54 16.13 8.06
CA GLU A 648 43.26 15.07 7.34
C GLU A 648 42.49 13.73 7.48
N PRO A 649 42.51 12.83 6.47
CA PRO A 649 42.04 11.46 6.63
C PRO A 649 42.77 10.76 7.78
N GLU A 650 42.15 9.74 8.36
CA GLU A 650 42.71 8.95 9.48
C GLU A 650 42.95 9.75 10.78
N SER A 651 42.67 11.07 10.80
CA SER A 651 42.76 11.94 11.97
C SER A 651 41.62 11.67 12.97
N THR A 652 41.80 12.11 14.22
CA THR A 652 40.90 11.75 15.33
C THR A 652 39.91 12.87 15.66
N VAL A 653 38.62 12.60 15.45
CA VAL A 653 37.52 13.41 15.99
C VAL A 653 37.22 12.92 17.41
N THR A 654 37.32 13.83 18.37
CA THR A 654 36.86 13.58 19.74
C THR A 654 35.37 13.91 19.84
N VAL A 655 34.58 12.99 20.38
CA VAL A 655 33.13 13.10 20.54
C VAL A 655 32.80 12.90 22.01
N THR A 656 32.18 13.87 22.66
CA THR A 656 31.74 13.70 24.04
C THR A 656 30.27 13.32 24.08
N VAL A 657 30.01 12.12 24.61
CA VAL A 657 28.68 11.55 24.81
C VAL A 657 28.21 11.83 26.24
N SER A 658 26.91 12.14 26.40
CA SER A 658 26.27 12.31 27.70
C SER A 658 26.10 10.98 28.43
N LYS A 659 26.34 10.98 29.75
CA LYS A 659 25.92 9.90 30.67
C LYS A 659 24.51 10.13 31.24
N GLY A 660 23.85 11.23 30.89
CA GLY A 660 22.66 11.73 31.56
C GLY A 660 22.98 12.43 32.88
N ARG A 661 21.96 12.62 33.71
CA ARG A 661 22.04 13.41 34.95
C ARG A 661 22.62 12.62 36.11
N LYS A 662 23.56 13.24 36.82
CA LYS A 662 24.23 12.65 37.99
C LYS A 662 23.29 12.50 39.19
N GLN A 663 22.73 11.31 39.39
CA GLN A 663 21.86 11.03 40.54
C GLN A 663 22.62 11.26 41.87
N THR A 664 22.05 12.11 42.72
CA THR A 664 22.62 12.43 44.04
C THR A 664 21.91 11.61 45.13
N PRO A 665 22.62 10.88 46.02
CA PRO A 665 21.97 10.05 47.02
C PRO A 665 21.28 10.85 48.14
N GLY A 666 19.95 10.79 48.20
CA GLY A 666 19.19 10.93 49.45
C GLY A 666 18.44 12.24 49.67
N ALA A 667 17.12 12.20 49.50
CA ALA A 667 16.15 13.07 50.16
C ALA A 667 14.83 12.30 50.36
N THR A 668 14.79 11.40 51.35
CA THR A 668 13.61 10.56 51.62
C THR A 668 12.63 11.24 52.56
N THR A 669 11.35 11.28 52.18
CA THR A 669 10.24 11.42 53.16
C THR A 669 9.29 10.24 53.00
N THR A 670 9.13 9.48 54.07
CA THR A 670 8.38 8.22 54.13
C THR A 670 6.89 8.42 54.43
N ILE A 671 6.04 7.51 53.94
CA ILE A 671 5.27 6.58 54.80
C ILE A 671 5.36 5.17 54.16
N ALA A 672 5.27 4.11 54.97
CA ALA A 672 5.50 2.71 54.58
C ALA A 672 4.42 1.76 55.18
N PRO A 673 4.63 0.43 55.40
CA PRO A 673 4.38 -0.57 54.37
C PRO A 673 3.60 -1.83 54.82
N ALA A 674 3.15 -2.63 53.84
CA ALA A 674 2.93 -4.09 53.96
C ALA A 674 2.97 -4.71 52.53
N ASN A 675 3.40 -5.95 52.27
CA ASN A 675 3.94 -6.99 53.14
C ASN A 675 5.00 -7.83 52.39
N THR A 676 5.91 -8.51 53.09
CA THR A 676 7.05 -9.25 52.47
C THR A 676 6.97 -10.77 52.59
N THR A 677 7.45 -11.50 51.58
CA THR A 677 7.84 -12.93 51.69
C THR A 677 9.23 -13.18 51.08
N LYS A 678 9.95 -14.22 51.55
CA LYS A 678 11.41 -14.41 51.40
C LYS A 678 11.76 -15.92 51.51
N VAL A 679 12.86 -16.47 50.99
CA VAL A 679 13.97 -15.99 50.10
C VAL A 679 14.06 -16.98 48.90
N TRP A 680 15.11 -17.27 48.10
CA TRP A 680 16.59 -17.05 48.04
C TRP A 680 17.04 -16.90 46.57
N TYR A 681 18.30 -16.48 46.35
CA TYR A 681 19.11 -16.81 45.17
C TYR A 681 20.57 -17.03 45.63
N THR A 682 21.31 -17.92 44.94
CA THR A 682 22.76 -18.11 45.12
C THR A 682 23.40 -18.56 43.80
N ASP A 683 24.25 -17.72 43.21
CA ASP A 683 25.17 -18.09 42.12
C ASP A 683 26.35 -18.95 42.65
N PRO A 684 27.18 -19.52 41.75
CA PRO A 684 28.35 -18.75 41.29
C PRO A 684 28.66 -18.88 39.78
N GLU A 685 28.88 -17.73 39.13
CA GLU A 685 30.18 -17.16 38.68
C GLU A 685 31.41 -18.11 38.38
N PRO A 686 32.43 -17.68 37.58
CA PRO A 686 32.42 -17.85 36.12
C PRO A 686 33.77 -18.39 35.52
N GLU A 687 34.00 -18.12 34.23
CA GLU A 687 35.31 -17.85 33.56
C GLU A 687 36.08 -18.96 32.78
N GLN A 688 36.95 -18.45 31.87
CA GLN A 688 38.16 -19.01 31.22
C GLN A 688 38.09 -20.00 30.02
N THR A 689 38.22 -19.40 28.82
CA THR A 689 39.24 -19.66 27.75
C THR A 689 39.77 -21.09 27.43
N VAL A 690 39.91 -21.41 26.12
CA VAL A 690 41.19 -21.85 25.47
C VAL A 690 41.06 -22.06 23.93
N LYS A 691 42.16 -21.83 23.18
CA LYS A 691 42.44 -22.20 21.77
C LYS A 691 43.79 -22.99 21.75
N PRO A 692 44.24 -23.63 20.65
CA PRO A 692 43.57 -24.53 19.69
C PRO A 692 44.41 -25.82 19.40
N ALA A 693 43.92 -26.76 18.58
CA ALA A 693 44.73 -27.79 17.87
C ALA A 693 43.93 -28.28 16.63
N THR A 694 44.43 -28.43 15.39
CA THR A 694 45.63 -29.06 14.81
C THR A 694 45.69 -30.60 14.97
N GLY A 695 45.39 -31.34 13.90
CA GLY A 695 45.43 -32.81 13.86
C GLY A 695 45.36 -33.39 12.45
N THR A 696 46.51 -33.56 11.80
CA THR A 696 46.64 -34.09 10.43
C THR A 696 46.56 -35.63 10.40
N THR A 697 45.90 -36.26 9.42
CA THR A 697 46.49 -37.39 8.64
C THR A 697 45.70 -37.88 7.41
N THR A 698 46.48 -38.51 6.53
CA THR A 698 46.23 -39.08 5.19
C THR A 698 45.20 -40.22 5.04
N ARG A 699 44.35 -40.09 4.00
CA ARG A 699 44.28 -40.99 2.80
C ARG A 699 44.91 -42.40 2.92
N VAL A 700 44.17 -43.48 2.59
CA VAL A 700 44.60 -44.61 1.69
C VAL A 700 43.53 -45.72 1.43
N THR A 701 43.16 -45.89 0.14
CA THR A 701 42.71 -47.09 -0.64
C THR A 701 41.54 -48.05 -0.31
N SER A 702 40.89 -48.47 -1.42
CA SER A 702 40.34 -49.81 -1.76
C SER A 702 38.95 -50.26 -1.24
N GLY A 703 38.15 -51.05 -1.99
CA GLY A 703 38.29 -51.39 -3.42
C GLY A 703 37.37 -52.50 -3.99
N THR A 704 36.90 -52.30 -5.24
CA THR A 704 36.53 -53.30 -6.28
C THR A 704 35.55 -54.46 -6.03
N LYS A 705 34.46 -54.48 -6.82
CA LYS A 705 33.92 -55.59 -7.68
C LYS A 705 32.85 -54.98 -8.61
N ALA A 706 32.87 -55.10 -9.95
CA ALA A 706 32.59 -56.28 -10.80
C ALA A 706 31.20 -56.87 -10.50
N THR A 707 30.22 -57.01 -11.42
CA THR A 707 30.19 -57.35 -12.87
C THR A 707 28.95 -56.68 -13.55
N ALA A 708 28.91 -56.22 -14.81
CA ALA A 708 29.10 -56.87 -16.11
C ALA A 708 28.01 -57.88 -16.57
N LYS A 709 26.95 -57.41 -17.27
CA LYS A 709 26.54 -57.89 -18.63
C LYS A 709 25.26 -57.27 -19.23
N THR A 710 25.37 -57.01 -20.52
CA THR A 710 24.40 -56.67 -21.59
C THR A 710 23.18 -57.61 -21.69
N THR A 711 22.00 -57.10 -22.08
CA THR A 711 21.22 -57.56 -23.28
C THR A 711 20.03 -56.66 -23.64
N THR A 712 19.37 -56.94 -24.78
CA THR A 712 18.59 -56.01 -25.61
C THR A 712 17.08 -56.33 -25.74
N LYS A 713 16.29 -55.30 -26.13
CA LYS A 713 15.15 -55.33 -27.10
C LYS A 713 13.69 -55.72 -26.68
N SER A 714 12.85 -54.66 -26.65
CA SER A 714 11.62 -54.43 -27.47
C SER A 714 10.33 -55.29 -27.40
N THR A 715 9.18 -54.59 -27.29
CA THR A 715 7.81 -54.87 -27.83
C THR A 715 7.04 -56.12 -27.34
N SER A 716 5.70 -56.19 -27.21
CA SER A 716 4.54 -55.23 -27.19
C SER A 716 3.26 -56.04 -26.73
N SER A 717 1.94 -55.74 -26.89
CA SER A 717 1.11 -54.71 -27.58
C SER A 717 -0.40 -54.89 -27.25
N THR A 718 -1.21 -53.80 -27.31
CA THR A 718 -2.69 -53.76 -27.63
C THR A 718 -3.71 -54.33 -26.59
N THR A 719 -5.03 -54.02 -26.58
CA THR A 719 -5.96 -53.68 -27.70
C THR A 719 -7.22 -52.84 -27.36
N LYS A 720 -7.46 -51.79 -28.19
CA LYS A 720 -8.70 -51.10 -28.67
C LYS A 720 -10.12 -51.44 -28.10
N GLN A 721 -11.00 -50.43 -28.11
CA GLN A 721 -12.13 -50.39 -29.07
C GLN A 721 -12.59 -48.97 -29.47
N THR A 722 -13.46 -48.88 -30.49
CA THR A 722 -13.79 -47.69 -31.34
C THR A 722 -15.28 -47.26 -31.17
N THR A 723 -15.93 -46.31 -31.87
CA THR A 723 -15.83 -45.84 -33.28
C THR A 723 -16.76 -44.62 -33.59
N LYS A 724 -16.59 -44.05 -34.82
CA LYS A 724 -17.54 -43.22 -35.62
C LYS A 724 -17.68 -41.73 -35.21
N GLN A 725 -18.08 -40.76 -36.06
CA GLN A 725 -18.08 -40.53 -37.55
C GLN A 725 -18.22 -38.97 -37.75
N THR A 726 -18.28 -38.28 -38.89
CA THR A 726 -18.57 -38.60 -40.32
C THR A 726 -17.98 -37.51 -41.25
N THR A 727 -17.47 -37.87 -42.45
CA THR A 727 -17.46 -37.12 -43.76
C THR A 727 -17.07 -35.62 -43.84
N LYS A 728 -16.32 -35.09 -44.83
CA LYS A 728 -15.89 -35.44 -46.23
C LYS A 728 -14.84 -34.34 -46.66
N GLN A 729 -14.16 -34.21 -47.82
CA GLN A 729 -13.59 -34.94 -48.99
C GLN A 729 -12.67 -33.86 -49.70
N THR A 730 -11.90 -33.92 -50.80
CA THR A 730 -11.47 -34.77 -51.96
C THR A 730 -10.28 -34.01 -52.65
N THR A 731 -9.35 -34.47 -53.51
CA THR A 731 -8.59 -35.73 -53.84
C THR A 731 -7.61 -35.42 -55.01
N LYS A 732 -6.60 -36.30 -55.28
CA LYS A 732 -5.80 -36.48 -56.54
C LYS A 732 -4.63 -35.51 -56.88
N GLN A 733 -3.57 -35.88 -57.65
CA GLN A 733 -2.82 -37.17 -57.84
C GLN A 733 -1.54 -37.04 -58.74
N MET A 734 -0.57 -37.97 -58.57
CA MET A 734 0.33 -38.61 -59.59
C MET A 734 1.57 -37.93 -60.27
N THR A 735 2.78 -38.44 -59.95
CA THR A 735 3.95 -38.85 -60.83
C THR A 735 4.64 -37.86 -61.81
N LYS A 736 5.87 -38.02 -62.34
CA LYS A 736 6.67 -39.22 -62.75
C LYS A 736 8.22 -38.96 -62.87
N GLN A 737 8.99 -39.92 -63.41
CA GLN A 737 10.49 -39.97 -63.49
C GLN A 737 11.08 -39.54 -64.87
N THR A 738 12.39 -39.25 -64.95
CA THR A 738 13.25 -39.53 -66.15
C THR A 738 14.77 -39.62 -65.82
N THR A 739 15.60 -40.17 -66.75
CA THR A 739 17.01 -40.54 -66.52
C THR A 739 17.92 -40.49 -67.78
N LYS A 740 19.14 -39.90 -67.70
CA LYS A 740 20.39 -40.11 -68.50
C LYS A 740 20.47 -39.90 -70.05
N GLN A 741 21.73 -39.64 -70.51
CA GLN A 741 22.34 -39.90 -71.85
C GLN A 741 21.85 -39.04 -73.07
N THR A 742 22.63 -38.61 -74.09
CA THR A 742 24.09 -38.37 -74.40
C THR A 742 24.18 -37.47 -75.70
N THR A 743 25.25 -37.13 -76.46
CA THR A 743 26.67 -37.58 -76.67
C THR A 743 27.52 -36.53 -77.47
N LYS A 744 28.87 -36.60 -77.38
CA LYS A 744 29.94 -36.32 -78.39
C LYS A 744 30.14 -34.96 -79.14
N GLN A 745 31.39 -34.44 -79.01
CA GLN A 745 32.32 -33.86 -80.03
C GLN A 745 31.91 -32.54 -80.75
N THR A 746 32.80 -31.64 -81.20
CA THR A 746 34.20 -31.78 -81.70
C THR A 746 35.10 -30.57 -81.34
N THR A 747 36.41 -30.69 -81.54
CA THR A 747 37.49 -29.74 -81.18
C THR A 747 37.55 -28.43 -81.99
N LYS A 748 38.07 -27.37 -81.34
CA LYS A 748 39.03 -26.43 -81.93
C LYS A 748 39.88 -25.76 -80.84
N GLU A 749 41.17 -25.56 -81.12
CA GLU A 749 42.09 -24.81 -80.26
C GLU A 749 42.04 -23.32 -80.59
N THR A 750 42.08 -22.47 -79.56
CA THR A 750 42.55 -21.08 -79.67
C THR A 750 43.35 -20.74 -78.41
N THR A 751 44.33 -19.85 -78.54
CA THR A 751 45.37 -19.55 -77.54
C THR A 751 44.86 -19.04 -76.19
N LYS A 752 45.63 -19.35 -75.13
CA LYS A 752 45.45 -18.82 -73.77
C LYS A 752 45.36 -17.29 -73.76
N GLN A 753 44.36 -16.78 -73.05
CA GLN A 753 44.50 -15.57 -72.24
C GLN A 753 43.95 -15.93 -70.86
N THR A 754 44.75 -15.76 -69.81
CA THR A 754 44.35 -16.08 -68.44
C THR A 754 43.77 -14.83 -67.80
N ASP A 755 42.49 -14.88 -67.45
CA ASP A 755 41.88 -13.88 -66.57
C ASP A 755 42.63 -13.81 -65.22
N PRO A 756 42.71 -12.63 -64.59
CA PRO A 756 43.31 -12.51 -63.27
C PRO A 756 42.53 -13.35 -62.23
N PRO A 757 43.21 -13.89 -61.20
CA PRO A 757 42.53 -14.66 -60.15
C PRO A 757 41.59 -13.76 -59.35
N ILE A 758 40.32 -14.18 -59.22
CA ILE A 758 39.31 -13.44 -58.45
C ILE A 758 39.74 -13.34 -56.99
N ILE A 759 39.82 -12.11 -56.49
CA ILE A 759 40.22 -11.77 -55.12
C ILE A 759 38.97 -11.78 -54.25
N TYR A 760 38.74 -12.90 -53.57
CA TYR A 760 37.62 -13.06 -52.63
C TYR A 760 37.91 -12.39 -51.27
N PRO A 761 36.88 -11.98 -50.51
CA PRO A 761 37.05 -11.52 -49.13
C PRO A 761 37.63 -12.58 -48.19
N ASP A 762 38.80 -12.31 -47.61
CA ASP A 762 39.39 -13.15 -46.56
C ASP A 762 38.69 -12.94 -45.21
N SER A 763 38.27 -11.71 -44.90
CA SER A 763 37.58 -11.37 -43.67
C SER A 763 36.67 -10.15 -43.81
N ILE A 764 35.83 -9.95 -42.81
CA ILE A 764 34.96 -8.79 -42.62
C ILE A 764 35.00 -8.41 -41.14
N SER A 765 34.98 -7.12 -40.84
CA SER A 765 34.73 -6.58 -39.50
C SER A 765 33.66 -5.49 -39.57
N LEU A 766 33.09 -5.13 -38.43
CA LEU A 766 32.24 -3.95 -38.29
C LEU A 766 33.01 -2.85 -37.56
N ASP A 767 32.57 -1.61 -37.72
CA ASP A 767 33.04 -0.43 -37.00
C ASP A 767 32.69 -0.43 -35.50
N THR A 768 31.56 -1.04 -35.13
CA THR A 768 31.26 -1.41 -33.73
C THR A 768 30.76 -2.85 -33.59
N THR A 769 31.08 -3.45 -32.44
CA THR A 769 30.57 -4.75 -32.00
C THR A 769 29.31 -4.65 -31.11
N SER A 770 28.96 -3.45 -30.66
CA SER A 770 27.76 -3.21 -29.85
C SER A 770 27.14 -1.82 -30.06
N LEU A 771 25.81 -1.76 -29.96
CA LEU A 771 25.00 -0.54 -29.94
C LEU A 771 23.96 -0.63 -28.81
N LYS A 772 23.66 0.49 -28.17
CA LYS A 772 22.44 0.70 -27.39
C LYS A 772 21.64 1.82 -28.04
N LEU A 773 20.34 1.61 -28.25
CA LEU A 773 19.44 2.55 -28.93
C LEU A 773 18.14 2.71 -28.13
N ASN A 774 17.51 3.88 -28.15
CA ASN A 774 16.12 4.00 -27.75
C ASN A 774 15.20 3.52 -28.90
N LYS A 775 14.02 2.98 -28.56
CA LYS A 775 13.01 2.58 -29.55
C LYS A 775 12.69 3.73 -30.53
N GLY A 776 12.80 3.45 -31.83
CA GLY A 776 12.63 4.42 -32.91
C GLY A 776 13.94 5.07 -33.42
N GLU A 777 15.07 4.92 -32.73
CA GLU A 777 16.36 5.46 -33.18
C GLU A 777 16.99 4.63 -34.30
N THR A 778 17.94 5.25 -35.01
CA THR A 778 18.70 4.58 -36.08
C THR A 778 20.19 4.87 -35.98
N ALA A 779 21.02 3.85 -36.18
CA ALA A 779 22.47 3.95 -36.27
C ALA A 779 22.97 3.34 -37.59
N GLN A 780 24.12 3.78 -38.07
CA GLN A 780 24.78 3.18 -39.24
C GLN A 780 25.91 2.27 -38.76
N LEU A 781 25.92 1.03 -39.25
CA LEU A 781 27.07 0.13 -39.18
C LEU A 781 27.83 0.16 -40.51
N THR A 782 29.15 0.15 -40.42
CA THR A 782 30.08 0.16 -41.54
C THR A 782 30.85 -1.15 -41.58
N ALA A 783 30.64 -1.94 -42.64
CA ALA A 783 31.36 -3.18 -42.84
C ALA A 783 32.70 -2.95 -43.57
N ILE A 784 33.80 -3.31 -42.91
CA ILE A 784 35.16 -3.25 -43.47
C ILE A 784 35.49 -4.63 -44.02
N VAL A 785 35.53 -4.76 -45.35
CA VAL A 785 35.85 -6.01 -46.05
C VAL A 785 37.34 -6.04 -46.41
N SER A 786 38.02 -7.14 -46.05
CA SER A 786 39.46 -7.35 -46.31
C SER A 786 39.71 -8.58 -47.19
N PRO A 787 40.71 -8.58 -48.08
CA PRO A 787 41.61 -7.46 -48.37
C PRO A 787 40.90 -6.31 -49.11
N SER A 788 41.42 -5.09 -49.01
CA SER A 788 40.78 -3.88 -49.54
C SER A 788 40.72 -3.81 -51.08
N ASN A 789 41.32 -4.76 -51.77
CA ASN A 789 41.27 -4.98 -53.21
C ASN A 789 40.42 -6.20 -53.64
N ALA A 790 39.60 -6.77 -52.75
CA ALA A 790 38.65 -7.83 -53.13
C ALA A 790 37.67 -7.34 -54.22
N ASP A 791 37.40 -8.18 -55.21
CA ASP A 791 36.62 -7.81 -56.41
C ASP A 791 35.14 -7.59 -56.12
N ASP A 792 34.57 -8.38 -55.21
CA ASP A 792 33.20 -8.24 -54.71
C ASP A 792 33.21 -8.01 -53.19
N LYS A 793 32.82 -6.80 -52.81
CA LYS A 793 32.72 -6.32 -51.42
C LYS A 793 31.27 -6.24 -50.94
N THR A 794 30.32 -6.84 -51.67
CA THR A 794 28.89 -6.77 -51.32
C THR A 794 28.64 -7.43 -49.97
N VAL A 795 28.05 -6.68 -49.04
CA VAL A 795 27.68 -7.15 -47.70
C VAL A 795 26.17 -7.27 -47.61
N THR A 796 25.69 -8.50 -47.43
CA THR A 796 24.31 -8.79 -47.07
C THR A 796 24.13 -8.59 -45.57
N TRP A 797 23.07 -7.90 -45.16
CA TRP A 797 22.78 -7.61 -43.76
C TRP A 797 21.58 -8.43 -43.26
N ILE A 798 21.67 -8.95 -42.04
CA ILE A 798 20.67 -9.83 -41.42
C ILE A 798 20.51 -9.43 -39.94
N SER A 799 19.28 -9.31 -39.45
CA SER A 799 18.99 -9.23 -38.00
C SER A 799 18.56 -10.60 -37.47
N SER A 800 18.94 -10.91 -36.22
CA SER A 800 18.42 -12.10 -35.52
C SER A 800 16.95 -11.95 -35.09
N ASP A 801 16.50 -10.72 -34.81
CA ASP A 801 15.08 -10.43 -34.57
C ASP A 801 14.69 -9.04 -35.12
N ASN A 802 13.88 -9.06 -36.18
CA ASN A 802 13.35 -7.85 -36.83
C ASN A 802 12.24 -7.15 -36.01
N LYS A 803 11.72 -7.76 -34.94
CA LYS A 803 10.82 -7.09 -33.98
C LYS A 803 11.58 -6.14 -33.04
N VAL A 804 12.83 -6.45 -32.75
CA VAL A 804 13.71 -5.64 -31.89
C VAL A 804 14.46 -4.62 -32.74
N ALA A 805 15.20 -5.07 -33.76
CA ALA A 805 15.93 -4.18 -34.67
C ALA A 805 15.94 -4.71 -36.11
N THR A 806 15.70 -3.83 -37.07
CA THR A 806 15.85 -4.11 -38.51
C THR A 806 17.15 -3.54 -39.03
N VAL A 807 17.66 -4.06 -40.15
CA VAL A 807 18.85 -3.53 -40.83
C VAL A 807 18.67 -3.49 -42.34
N ILE A 808 19.02 -2.36 -42.96
CA ILE A 808 19.04 -2.17 -44.42
C ILE A 808 20.34 -1.45 -44.78
N ASN A 809 21.20 -2.08 -45.60
CA ASN A 809 22.49 -1.52 -46.03
C ASN A 809 23.36 -0.98 -44.87
N GLY A 810 23.41 -1.73 -43.76
CA GLY A 810 24.11 -1.34 -42.53
C GLY A 810 23.37 -0.34 -41.65
N LYS A 811 22.34 0.36 -42.15
CA LYS A 811 21.49 1.21 -41.30
C LYS A 811 20.60 0.33 -40.44
N VAL A 812 20.87 0.31 -39.14
CA VAL A 812 20.07 -0.32 -38.10
C VAL A 812 18.95 0.63 -37.68
N THR A 813 17.75 0.10 -37.46
CA THR A 813 16.60 0.83 -36.91
C THR A 813 15.99 0.04 -35.75
N ALA A 814 15.89 0.67 -34.58
CA ALA A 814 15.28 0.11 -33.38
C ALA A 814 13.75 0.13 -33.47
N ILE A 815 13.11 -1.04 -33.37
CA ILE A 815 11.68 -1.26 -33.59
C ILE A 815 10.93 -1.52 -32.27
N GLY A 816 11.54 -2.29 -31.37
CA GLY A 816 10.98 -2.67 -30.07
C GLY A 816 12.08 -3.03 -29.09
N GLY A 817 11.79 -2.95 -27.80
CA GLY A 817 12.80 -3.20 -26.76
C GLY A 817 13.29 -4.65 -26.73
N GLY A 818 14.51 -4.85 -26.22
CA GLY A 818 15.18 -6.16 -26.13
C GLY A 818 16.55 -6.16 -26.81
N SER A 819 17.06 -7.32 -27.23
CA SER A 819 18.36 -7.45 -27.88
C SER A 819 18.29 -8.22 -29.21
N ALA A 820 18.98 -7.73 -30.23
CA ALA A 820 19.15 -8.38 -31.52
C ALA A 820 20.60 -8.35 -32.00
N THR A 821 21.05 -9.41 -32.66
CA THR A 821 22.37 -9.46 -33.31
C THR A 821 22.23 -9.09 -34.79
N ILE A 822 22.88 -8.01 -35.19
CA ILE A 822 23.01 -7.60 -36.60
C ILE A 822 24.26 -8.23 -37.20
N THR A 823 24.10 -8.98 -38.28
CA THR A 823 25.18 -9.69 -38.99
C THR A 823 25.40 -9.08 -40.36
N GLY A 824 26.62 -8.61 -40.63
CA GLY A 824 27.11 -8.33 -41.97
C GLY A 824 27.78 -9.58 -42.56
N LYS A 825 27.42 -9.98 -43.78
CA LYS A 825 27.91 -11.20 -44.45
C LYS A 825 28.41 -10.93 -45.87
N THR A 826 29.62 -11.36 -46.19
CA THR A 826 30.21 -11.26 -47.54
C THR A 826 29.65 -12.32 -48.50
N VAL A 827 29.84 -12.11 -49.81
CA VAL A 827 29.36 -13.04 -50.86
C VAL A 827 29.94 -14.46 -50.77
N ASN A 828 31.17 -14.61 -50.25
CA ASN A 828 31.79 -15.92 -49.98
C ASN A 828 31.53 -16.43 -48.54
N GLY A 829 30.66 -15.76 -47.78
CA GLY A 829 30.09 -16.27 -46.54
C GLY A 829 30.82 -15.93 -45.24
N LYS A 830 31.84 -15.05 -45.26
CA LYS A 830 32.45 -14.51 -44.03
C LYS A 830 31.44 -13.61 -43.31
N THR A 831 31.46 -13.58 -41.98
CA THR A 831 30.48 -12.86 -41.15
C THR A 831 31.12 -12.04 -40.04
N ALA A 832 30.58 -10.85 -39.78
CA ALA A 832 30.86 -10.05 -38.59
C ALA A 832 29.54 -9.59 -37.94
N THR A 833 29.54 -9.39 -36.62
CA THR A 833 28.32 -9.22 -35.83
C THR A 833 28.40 -8.05 -34.86
N CYS A 834 27.30 -7.28 -34.76
CA CYS A 834 27.08 -6.26 -33.74
C CYS A 834 25.87 -6.65 -32.88
N LEU A 835 26.00 -6.60 -31.56
CA LEU A 835 24.87 -6.74 -30.63
C LEU A 835 24.14 -5.40 -30.51
N VAL A 836 22.81 -5.39 -30.59
CA VAL A 836 21.99 -4.16 -30.52
C VAL A 836 20.99 -4.32 -29.39
N GLY A 837 21.24 -3.62 -28.29
CA GLY A 837 20.26 -3.43 -27.22
C GLY A 837 19.31 -2.29 -27.56
N VAL A 838 18.02 -2.47 -27.31
CA VAL A 838 16.97 -1.47 -27.50
C VAL A 838 16.25 -1.22 -26.18
N ILE A 839 16.28 0.04 -25.74
CA ILE A 839 15.66 0.54 -24.52
C ILE A 839 14.29 1.15 -24.85
N GLU A 840 13.30 0.84 -24.03
CA GLU A 840 11.95 1.43 -24.07
C GLU A 840 11.75 2.38 -22.90
N LYS A 841 10.98 3.45 -23.14
CA LYS A 841 10.71 4.51 -22.17
C LYS A 841 9.28 5.01 -22.35
N GLY A 842 8.63 5.40 -21.26
CA GLY A 842 7.26 5.90 -21.27
C GLY A 842 6.79 6.34 -19.90
N THR A 843 5.49 6.53 -19.75
CA THR A 843 4.84 6.85 -18.47
C THR A 843 3.97 5.71 -17.97
N CYS A 844 3.78 5.62 -16.66
CA CYS A 844 2.91 4.63 -15.97
C CYS A 844 2.08 5.28 -14.86
N GLY A 845 1.79 6.57 -15.01
CA GLY A 845 1.06 7.43 -14.08
C GLY A 845 1.30 8.91 -14.41
N ASP A 846 0.46 9.81 -13.91
CA ASP A 846 0.48 11.25 -14.27
C ASP A 846 1.85 11.92 -14.06
N ASN A 847 2.64 11.41 -13.11
CA ASN A 847 3.98 11.91 -12.76
C ASN A 847 5.03 10.77 -12.71
N LEU A 848 4.72 9.57 -13.20
CA LEU A 848 5.60 8.40 -13.14
C LEU A 848 6.12 8.02 -14.53
N ASN A 849 7.44 7.98 -14.66
CA ASN A 849 8.16 7.54 -15.85
C ASN A 849 8.71 6.13 -15.64
N TYR A 850 8.90 5.39 -16.74
CA TYR A 850 9.61 4.12 -16.73
C TYR A 850 10.70 4.05 -17.79
N ILE A 851 11.69 3.20 -17.53
CA ILE A 851 12.72 2.76 -18.46
C ILE A 851 12.78 1.23 -18.40
N LEU A 852 12.61 0.55 -19.53
CA LEU A 852 12.77 -0.90 -19.67
C LEU A 852 13.96 -1.18 -20.60
N ASP A 853 15.02 -1.76 -20.07
CA ASP A 853 16.26 -2.00 -20.82
C ASP A 853 16.22 -3.23 -21.76
N GLU A 854 17.35 -3.50 -22.42
CA GLU A 854 17.47 -4.66 -23.30
C GLU A 854 17.51 -6.02 -22.57
N ASP A 855 17.90 -6.04 -21.29
CA ASP A 855 18.08 -7.23 -20.47
C ASP A 855 16.80 -7.63 -19.73
N GLY A 856 15.85 -6.72 -19.55
CA GLY A 856 14.54 -6.94 -18.93
C GLY A 856 14.39 -6.31 -17.54
N ILE A 857 15.23 -5.33 -17.19
CA ILE A 857 15.09 -4.54 -15.96
C ILE A 857 14.19 -3.34 -16.25
N LEU A 858 13.08 -3.25 -15.51
CA LEU A 858 12.19 -2.10 -15.51
C LEU A 858 12.53 -1.20 -14.30
N VAL A 859 12.93 0.04 -14.56
CA VAL A 859 13.07 1.08 -13.54
C VAL A 859 11.90 2.04 -13.64
N ILE A 860 11.16 2.23 -12.54
CA ILE A 860 10.05 3.20 -12.43
C ILE A 860 10.48 4.34 -11.51
N SER A 861 10.28 5.59 -11.94
CA SER A 861 10.73 6.78 -11.22
C SER A 861 9.75 7.96 -11.33
N GLY A 862 9.77 8.84 -10.32
CA GLY A 862 8.83 9.95 -10.17
C GLY A 862 8.02 9.84 -8.88
N ASN A 863 7.14 10.81 -8.66
CA ASN A 863 6.36 10.96 -7.42
C ASN A 863 4.86 10.84 -7.70
N GLY A 864 4.16 9.93 -7.03
CA GLY A 864 2.71 9.75 -7.15
C GLY A 864 2.28 8.32 -7.44
N ASN A 865 1.12 8.16 -8.07
CA ASN A 865 0.41 6.89 -8.16
C ASN A 865 0.62 6.20 -9.51
N MET A 866 0.78 4.87 -9.49
CA MET A 866 0.90 4.05 -10.69
C MET A 866 -0.50 3.74 -11.23
N THR A 867 -0.71 3.94 -12.54
CA THR A 867 -1.99 3.63 -13.17
C THR A 867 -2.27 2.13 -13.11
N GLY A 868 -3.50 1.78 -12.78
CA GLY A 868 -4.06 0.48 -13.12
C GLY A 868 -4.86 0.55 -14.41
N ARG A 869 -5.35 -0.59 -14.89
CA ARG A 869 -6.30 -0.69 -16.00
C ARG A 869 -7.49 0.26 -15.78
N GLY A 870 -7.94 0.96 -16.81
CA GLY A 870 -8.96 2.00 -16.66
C GLY A 870 -9.76 2.29 -17.92
N SER A 871 -10.58 3.34 -17.88
CA SER A 871 -11.39 3.78 -19.04
C SER A 871 -10.57 4.39 -20.19
N TYR A 872 -9.28 4.64 -19.97
CA TYR A 872 -8.34 5.20 -20.94
C TYR A 872 -7.22 4.23 -21.35
N ASP A 873 -6.99 3.16 -20.58
CA ASP A 873 -6.01 2.12 -20.89
C ASP A 873 -6.69 0.73 -20.74
N PRO A 874 -6.92 0.00 -21.85
CA PRO A 874 -7.66 -1.25 -21.83
C PRO A 874 -6.88 -2.43 -21.23
N GLU A 875 -5.60 -2.25 -20.92
CA GLU A 875 -4.69 -3.22 -20.31
C GLU A 875 -3.99 -2.54 -19.11
N GLY A 876 -3.35 -3.29 -18.22
CA GLY A 876 -2.45 -2.71 -17.22
C GLY A 876 -1.16 -2.16 -17.88
N PRO A 877 -0.49 -1.13 -17.32
CA PRO A 877 0.68 -0.48 -17.97
C PRO A 877 1.83 -1.43 -18.33
N PHE A 878 1.92 -2.60 -17.69
CA PHE A 878 2.85 -3.67 -18.03
C PHE A 878 2.16 -5.05 -18.15
N GLU A 879 0.84 -5.11 -18.34
CA GLU A 879 0.08 -6.37 -18.44
C GLU A 879 0.59 -7.23 -19.61
N GLY A 880 0.83 -8.53 -19.36
CA GLY A 880 1.35 -9.49 -20.33
C GLY A 880 2.80 -9.28 -20.77
N ASN A 881 3.58 -8.40 -20.11
CA ASN A 881 4.92 -8.05 -20.58
C ASN A 881 6.00 -9.07 -20.16
N ASP A 882 6.06 -10.17 -20.89
CA ASP A 882 7.05 -11.25 -20.77
C ASP A 882 8.53 -10.83 -20.92
N ARG A 883 8.84 -9.57 -21.26
CA ARG A 883 10.23 -9.08 -21.26
C ARG A 883 10.71 -8.62 -19.88
N ILE A 884 9.82 -8.33 -18.94
CA ILE A 884 10.19 -7.86 -17.61
C ILE A 884 10.65 -9.06 -16.76
N LYS A 885 11.89 -8.98 -16.25
CA LYS A 885 12.50 -9.96 -15.33
C LYS A 885 12.74 -9.40 -13.94
N SER A 886 12.98 -8.10 -13.84
CA SER A 886 13.17 -7.41 -12.56
C SER A 886 12.53 -6.03 -12.61
N VAL A 887 11.92 -5.61 -11.49
CA VAL A 887 11.29 -4.28 -11.35
C VAL A 887 11.92 -3.54 -10.18
N ILE A 888 12.37 -2.31 -10.41
CA ILE A 888 12.91 -1.39 -9.42
C ILE A 888 11.98 -0.18 -9.35
N ILE A 889 11.22 -0.06 -8.27
CA ILE A 889 10.35 1.10 -8.03
C ILE A 889 11.10 2.12 -7.15
N SER A 890 11.23 3.35 -7.63
CA SER A 890 11.89 4.45 -6.91
C SER A 890 11.03 4.97 -5.76
N LYS A 891 11.68 5.43 -4.68
CA LYS A 891 11.00 6.16 -3.60
C LYS A 891 10.33 7.42 -4.15
N GLY A 892 9.06 7.60 -3.83
CA GLY A 892 8.17 8.60 -4.43
C GLY A 892 6.89 8.00 -5.01
N VAL A 893 6.93 6.72 -5.39
CA VAL A 893 5.73 5.98 -5.83
C VAL A 893 4.85 5.64 -4.63
N GLU A 894 3.61 6.11 -4.64
CA GLU A 894 2.63 6.04 -3.52
C GLU A 894 1.81 4.75 -3.51
N ASN A 895 1.57 4.15 -4.69
CA ASN A 895 0.85 2.89 -4.85
C ASN A 895 1.31 2.07 -6.07
N ILE A 896 0.92 0.81 -6.12
CA ILE A 896 1.01 -0.04 -7.31
C ILE A 896 -0.41 -0.24 -7.85
N GLY A 897 -0.63 0.12 -9.11
CA GLY A 897 -1.95 0.08 -9.75
C GLY A 897 -2.53 -1.33 -9.87
N GLY A 898 -3.86 -1.44 -9.92
CA GLY A 898 -4.51 -2.72 -10.21
C GLY A 898 -4.19 -3.19 -11.63
N TYR A 899 -3.94 -4.49 -11.83
CA TYR A 899 -3.40 -5.08 -13.07
C TYR A 899 -1.96 -4.68 -13.48
N ALA A 900 -1.24 -3.87 -12.68
CA ALA A 900 0.01 -3.21 -13.14
C ALA A 900 1.05 -4.13 -13.80
N PHE A 901 1.30 -5.31 -13.23
CA PHE A 901 2.27 -6.32 -13.70
C PHE A 901 1.62 -7.67 -14.01
N ARG A 902 0.29 -7.71 -14.19
CA ARG A 902 -0.45 -8.95 -14.47
C ARG A 902 0.14 -9.69 -15.66
N TYR A 903 0.29 -11.01 -15.53
CA TYR A 903 0.86 -11.90 -16.54
C TYR A 903 2.27 -11.50 -17.04
N CYS A 904 3.05 -10.76 -16.24
CA CYS A 904 4.52 -10.68 -16.43
C CYS A 904 5.15 -12.03 -16.06
N SER A 905 5.00 -13.05 -16.90
CA SER A 905 5.28 -14.45 -16.51
C SER A 905 6.76 -14.70 -16.18
N ASN A 906 7.66 -13.91 -16.78
CA ASN A 906 9.11 -13.96 -16.55
C ASN A 906 9.62 -13.04 -15.42
N LEU A 907 8.75 -12.32 -14.69
CA LEU A 907 9.15 -11.47 -13.57
C LEU A 907 9.70 -12.33 -12.42
N GLU A 908 11.01 -12.26 -12.16
CA GLU A 908 11.67 -13.04 -11.11
C GLU A 908 11.74 -12.31 -9.76
N SER A 909 11.82 -10.97 -9.78
CA SER A 909 12.10 -10.13 -8.61
C SER A 909 11.51 -8.72 -8.71
N ILE A 910 11.10 -8.14 -7.59
CA ILE A 910 10.68 -6.74 -7.49
C ILE A 910 11.17 -6.08 -6.19
N VAL A 911 11.59 -4.82 -6.28
CA VAL A 911 11.89 -3.94 -5.14
C VAL A 911 10.75 -2.92 -4.99
N ILE A 912 10.04 -2.98 -3.87
CA ILE A 912 8.94 -2.08 -3.50
C ILE A 912 9.44 -1.13 -2.40
N PRO A 913 9.44 0.21 -2.60
CA PRO A 913 9.97 1.17 -1.64
C PRO A 913 8.97 1.54 -0.54
N ASP A 914 9.49 2.10 0.56
CA ASP A 914 8.76 2.56 1.74
C ASP A 914 7.79 3.74 1.51
N SER A 915 7.67 4.23 0.28
CA SER A 915 6.61 5.16 -0.13
C SER A 915 5.33 4.46 -0.59
N VAL A 916 5.36 3.16 -0.93
CA VAL A 916 4.19 2.42 -1.42
C VAL A 916 3.28 2.05 -0.26
N THR A 917 2.02 2.49 -0.33
CA THR A 917 1.01 2.30 0.74
C THR A 917 -0.07 1.28 0.39
N ILE A 918 -0.25 0.98 -0.89
CA ILE A 918 -1.30 0.10 -1.43
C ILE A 918 -0.73 -0.76 -2.55
N ILE A 919 -1.00 -2.06 -2.50
CA ILE A 919 -0.83 -2.97 -3.64
C ILE A 919 -2.23 -3.24 -4.24
N GLY A 920 -2.40 -2.90 -5.51
CA GLY A 920 -3.67 -3.00 -6.23
C GLY A 920 -4.21 -4.43 -6.37
N TYR A 921 -5.48 -4.53 -6.74
CA TYR A 921 -6.13 -5.77 -7.12
C TYR A 921 -5.55 -6.32 -8.44
N ASP A 922 -5.43 -7.64 -8.57
CA ASP A 922 -4.81 -8.30 -9.73
C ASP A 922 -3.36 -7.85 -10.07
N ALA A 923 -2.68 -7.09 -9.18
CA ALA A 923 -1.47 -6.33 -9.52
C ALA A 923 -0.29 -7.17 -10.03
N PHE A 924 -0.14 -8.41 -9.54
CA PHE A 924 0.85 -9.40 -9.97
C PHE A 924 0.19 -10.74 -10.36
N GLU A 925 -1.10 -10.76 -10.73
CA GLU A 925 -1.80 -12.00 -11.11
C GLU A 925 -1.01 -12.75 -12.21
N GLY A 926 -0.64 -14.01 -11.97
CA GLY A 926 0.12 -14.86 -12.89
C GLY A 926 1.57 -14.46 -13.15
N CYS A 927 2.23 -13.72 -12.23
CA CYS A 927 3.69 -13.54 -12.23
C CYS A 927 4.40 -14.85 -11.83
N SER A 928 4.32 -15.87 -12.68
CA SER A 928 4.64 -17.25 -12.33
C SER A 928 6.11 -17.50 -11.98
N SER A 929 7.06 -16.67 -12.46
CA SER A 929 8.49 -16.75 -12.11
C SER A 929 8.87 -16.02 -10.80
N LEU A 930 7.95 -15.29 -10.17
CA LEU A 930 8.26 -14.38 -9.06
C LEU A 930 8.60 -15.16 -7.79
N ARG A 931 9.87 -15.11 -7.35
CA ARG A 931 10.41 -16.04 -6.32
C ARG A 931 10.21 -15.57 -4.88
N SER A 932 10.20 -14.25 -4.69
CA SER A 932 10.19 -13.55 -3.40
C SER A 932 9.76 -12.10 -3.59
N VAL A 933 8.95 -11.57 -2.68
CA VAL A 933 8.55 -10.15 -2.64
C VAL A 933 8.76 -9.62 -1.23
N ALA A 934 9.50 -8.53 -1.09
CA ALA A 934 9.54 -7.75 0.15
C ALA A 934 8.43 -6.69 0.09
N ILE A 935 7.37 -6.87 0.88
CA ILE A 935 6.33 -5.86 1.07
C ILE A 935 6.76 -4.96 2.25
N PRO A 936 6.93 -3.64 2.04
CA PRO A 936 7.40 -2.73 3.10
C PRO A 936 6.30 -2.40 4.11
N GLU A 937 6.68 -2.04 5.34
CA GLU A 937 5.77 -1.71 6.46
C GLU A 937 4.81 -0.54 6.19
N SER A 938 5.07 0.25 5.15
CA SER A 938 4.18 1.30 4.65
C SER A 938 2.88 0.75 4.01
N VAL A 939 2.85 -0.52 3.60
CA VAL A 939 1.69 -1.11 2.91
C VAL A 939 0.57 -1.44 3.90
N THR A 940 -0.58 -0.80 3.70
CA THR A 940 -1.77 -0.94 4.56
C THR A 940 -2.82 -1.89 3.99
N SER A 941 -2.73 -2.22 2.70
CA SER A 941 -3.72 -3.01 1.96
C SER A 941 -3.09 -3.79 0.81
N ILE A 942 -3.49 -5.06 0.70
CA ILE A 942 -3.17 -5.96 -0.41
C ILE A 942 -4.50 -6.34 -1.08
N GLY A 943 -4.67 -5.94 -2.34
CA GLY A 943 -5.88 -6.19 -3.09
C GLY A 943 -6.23 -7.67 -3.27
N SER A 944 -7.50 -7.95 -3.56
CA SER A 944 -7.92 -9.28 -4.03
C SER A 944 -7.16 -9.67 -5.29
N TRP A 945 -6.86 -10.96 -5.47
CA TRP A 945 -6.05 -11.51 -6.57
C TRP A 945 -4.62 -10.96 -6.71
N ALA A 946 -4.13 -10.10 -5.81
CA ALA A 946 -2.90 -9.32 -6.02
C ALA A 946 -1.65 -10.16 -6.36
N PHE A 947 -1.55 -11.40 -5.88
CA PHE A 947 -0.50 -12.36 -6.23
C PHE A 947 -1.08 -13.74 -6.64
N GLU A 948 -2.33 -13.82 -7.13
CA GLU A 948 -2.86 -15.11 -7.60
C GLU A 948 -1.95 -15.68 -8.71
N GLY A 949 -1.65 -16.97 -8.71
CA GLY A 949 -0.82 -17.62 -9.73
C GLY A 949 0.67 -17.29 -9.69
N CYS A 950 1.18 -16.62 -8.64
CA CYS A 950 2.63 -16.44 -8.41
C CYS A 950 3.29 -17.76 -7.97
N SER A 951 3.28 -18.77 -8.85
CA SER A 951 3.57 -20.15 -8.50
C SER A 951 5.02 -20.41 -8.06
N SER A 952 6.00 -19.58 -8.42
CA SER A 952 7.38 -19.66 -7.91
C SER A 952 7.60 -18.99 -6.54
N LEU A 953 6.60 -18.33 -5.96
CA LEU A 953 6.73 -17.58 -4.72
C LEU A 953 6.92 -18.55 -3.54
N THR A 954 8.12 -18.56 -2.95
CA THR A 954 8.50 -19.57 -1.94
C THR A 954 8.16 -19.18 -0.51
N ASN A 955 8.16 -17.87 -0.24
CA ASN A 955 7.95 -17.23 1.05
C ASN A 955 7.43 -15.80 0.84
N ILE A 956 6.62 -15.30 1.78
CA ILE A 956 6.24 -13.89 1.84
C ILE A 956 5.96 -13.48 3.28
N THR A 957 6.30 -12.23 3.62
CA THR A 957 5.97 -11.61 4.91
C THR A 957 4.91 -10.54 4.66
N ILE A 958 3.83 -10.59 5.42
CA ILE A 958 2.79 -9.56 5.40
C ILE A 958 3.11 -8.56 6.53
N PRO A 959 3.30 -7.27 6.22
CA PRO A 959 3.73 -6.28 7.21
C PRO A 959 2.62 -5.91 8.21
N ASP A 960 3.01 -5.40 9.38
CA ASP A 960 2.09 -5.09 10.48
C ASP A 960 1.08 -3.99 10.11
N GLY A 961 1.30 -3.22 9.04
CA GLY A 961 0.32 -2.28 8.48
C GLY A 961 -0.94 -2.91 7.84
N VAL A 962 -0.90 -4.19 7.42
CA VAL A 962 -1.98 -4.79 6.62
C VAL A 962 -3.15 -5.28 7.47
N THR A 963 -4.32 -4.65 7.30
CA THR A 963 -5.52 -4.95 8.12
C THR A 963 -6.41 -6.08 7.57
N SER A 964 -6.26 -6.44 6.28
CA SER A 964 -6.98 -7.55 5.65
C SER A 964 -6.25 -8.09 4.42
N ILE A 965 -6.31 -9.40 4.23
CA ILE A 965 -5.83 -10.09 3.02
C ILE A 965 -7.02 -10.31 2.10
N GLY A 966 -6.98 -9.75 0.88
CA GLY A 966 -8.06 -9.82 -0.10
C GLY A 966 -8.36 -11.23 -0.61
N GLY A 967 -9.54 -11.41 -1.21
CA GLY A 967 -9.96 -12.70 -1.76
C GLY A 967 -8.99 -13.16 -2.87
N ARG A 968 -8.60 -14.44 -2.87
CA ARG A 968 -7.56 -14.99 -3.77
C ARG A 968 -6.20 -14.28 -3.77
N ALA A 969 -5.89 -13.41 -2.80
CA ALA A 969 -4.66 -12.61 -2.84
C ALA A 969 -3.37 -13.44 -3.01
N PHE A 970 -3.35 -14.70 -2.55
CA PHE A 970 -2.24 -15.66 -2.73
C PHE A 970 -2.71 -16.99 -3.36
N GLY A 971 -3.85 -17.00 -4.06
CA GLY A 971 -4.35 -18.21 -4.74
C GLY A 971 -3.32 -18.78 -5.71
N GLY A 972 -3.18 -20.10 -5.84
CA GLY A 972 -2.24 -20.73 -6.77
C GLY A 972 -0.75 -20.43 -6.53
N CYS A 973 -0.36 -19.86 -5.39
CA CYS A 973 1.04 -19.74 -4.96
C CYS A 973 1.59 -21.11 -4.54
N SER A 974 1.68 -22.05 -5.48
CA SER A 974 1.83 -23.47 -5.18
C SER A 974 3.16 -23.86 -4.53
N ASN A 975 4.24 -23.09 -4.70
CA ASN A 975 5.50 -23.29 -3.97
C ASN A 975 5.60 -22.50 -2.63
N LEU A 976 4.54 -21.83 -2.17
CA LEU A 976 4.56 -21.04 -0.94
C LEU A 976 4.66 -21.93 0.30
N THR A 977 5.87 -22.09 0.83
CA THR A 977 6.16 -23.05 1.92
C THR A 977 5.72 -22.57 3.31
N SER A 978 5.72 -21.24 3.51
CA SER A 978 5.39 -20.55 4.76
C SER A 978 4.92 -19.12 4.49
N ILE A 979 4.01 -18.64 5.34
CA ILE A 979 3.59 -17.24 5.41
C ILE A 979 3.37 -16.84 6.87
N THR A 980 3.76 -15.61 7.21
CA THR A 980 3.45 -14.97 8.50
C THR A 980 2.27 -14.03 8.31
N ILE A 981 1.20 -14.23 9.08
CA ILE A 981 0.06 -13.31 9.17
C ILE A 981 0.23 -12.45 10.45
N PRO A 982 0.28 -11.11 10.35
CA PRO A 982 0.46 -10.21 11.49
C PRO A 982 -0.82 -10.02 12.31
N ASN A 983 -0.67 -9.53 13.55
CA ASN A 983 -1.77 -9.29 14.49
C ASN A 983 -2.68 -8.11 14.10
N SER A 984 -2.41 -7.42 13.00
CA SER A 984 -3.27 -6.41 12.38
C SER A 984 -4.34 -7.01 11.46
N VAL A 985 -4.13 -8.21 10.92
CA VAL A 985 -5.09 -8.85 10.01
C VAL A 985 -6.32 -9.31 10.79
N THR A 986 -7.49 -8.80 10.41
CA THR A 986 -8.77 -9.07 11.09
C THR A 986 -9.64 -10.12 10.39
N ARG A 987 -9.37 -10.41 9.12
CA ARG A 987 -10.07 -11.40 8.29
C ARG A 987 -9.17 -11.97 7.21
N ILE A 988 -9.44 -13.21 6.83
CA ILE A 988 -8.86 -13.91 5.68
C ILE A 988 -10.00 -14.15 4.69
N ASP A 989 -10.03 -13.39 3.60
CA ASP A 989 -11.15 -13.38 2.65
C ASP A 989 -11.20 -14.65 1.77
N ARG A 990 -12.31 -14.80 1.03
CA ARG A 990 -12.66 -16.02 0.28
C ARG A 990 -11.51 -16.48 -0.65
N GLU A 991 -11.19 -17.77 -0.60
CA GLU A 991 -10.15 -18.40 -1.44
C GLU A 991 -8.72 -17.79 -1.32
N ALA A 992 -8.40 -17.02 -0.27
CA ALA A 992 -7.14 -16.28 -0.14
C ALA A 992 -5.85 -17.10 -0.35
N PHE A 993 -5.80 -18.36 0.08
CA PHE A 993 -4.68 -19.31 -0.05
C PHE A 993 -5.07 -20.59 -0.81
N PHE A 994 -6.13 -20.52 -1.63
CA PHE A 994 -6.58 -21.62 -2.50
C PHE A 994 -5.41 -22.17 -3.34
N TYR A 995 -5.19 -23.49 -3.37
CA TYR A 995 -4.06 -24.13 -4.07
C TYR A 995 -2.64 -23.68 -3.66
N CYS A 996 -2.42 -23.21 -2.42
CA CYS A 996 -1.08 -23.10 -1.81
C CYS A 996 -0.54 -24.49 -1.42
N SER A 997 -0.36 -25.39 -2.39
CA SER A 997 -0.16 -26.82 -2.12
C SER A 997 1.13 -27.18 -1.36
N ALA A 998 2.19 -26.36 -1.41
CA ALA A 998 3.40 -26.53 -0.60
C ALA A 998 3.34 -25.91 0.82
N LEU A 999 2.25 -25.26 1.22
CA LEU A 999 2.15 -24.57 2.51
C LEU A 999 2.17 -25.58 3.67
N THR A 1000 3.28 -25.65 4.41
CA THR A 1000 3.52 -26.72 5.40
C THR A 1000 2.86 -26.49 6.75
N SER A 1001 2.77 -25.23 7.18
CA SER A 1001 2.08 -24.83 8.41
C SER A 1001 1.74 -23.35 8.42
N ILE A 1002 0.66 -22.99 9.11
CA ILE A 1002 0.26 -21.59 9.30
C ILE A 1002 -0.27 -21.34 10.72
N ASN A 1003 0.05 -20.17 11.26
CA ASN A 1003 -0.50 -19.68 12.52
C ASN A 1003 -1.50 -18.55 12.21
N ILE A 1004 -2.77 -18.72 12.59
CA ILE A 1004 -3.79 -17.69 12.41
C ILE A 1004 -3.84 -16.84 13.69
N PRO A 1005 -3.41 -15.56 13.68
CA PRO A 1005 -3.34 -14.74 14.89
C PRO A 1005 -4.74 -14.44 15.43
N ASN A 1006 -4.85 -14.28 16.75
CA ASN A 1006 -6.13 -14.05 17.45
C ASN A 1006 -6.86 -12.74 17.06
N SER A 1007 -6.24 -11.88 16.25
CA SER A 1007 -6.90 -10.75 15.59
C SER A 1007 -7.91 -11.19 14.53
N VAL A 1008 -7.71 -12.35 13.90
CA VAL A 1008 -8.57 -12.88 12.82
C VAL A 1008 -9.88 -13.39 13.41
N LYS A 1009 -10.99 -12.75 13.02
CA LYS A 1009 -12.36 -13.12 13.40
C LYS A 1009 -13.05 -14.02 12.37
N TYR A 1010 -12.59 -13.94 11.11
CA TYR A 1010 -13.21 -14.63 9.97
C TYR A 1010 -12.16 -15.32 9.10
N ILE A 1011 -12.36 -16.62 8.87
CA ILE A 1011 -11.70 -17.41 7.83
C ILE A 1011 -12.80 -17.79 6.85
N TYR A 1012 -12.90 -17.09 5.71
CA TYR A 1012 -14.01 -17.27 4.78
C TYR A 1012 -13.90 -18.55 3.94
N ALA A 1013 -14.96 -18.87 3.20
CA ALA A 1013 -15.09 -20.11 2.44
C ALA A 1013 -13.89 -20.36 1.51
N SER A 1014 -13.49 -21.63 1.43
CA SER A 1014 -12.35 -22.12 0.63
C SER A 1014 -10.99 -21.45 0.91
N ALA A 1015 -10.81 -20.72 2.02
CA ALA A 1015 -9.61 -19.92 2.28
C ALA A 1015 -8.28 -20.70 2.17
N PHE A 1016 -8.23 -21.96 2.59
CA PHE A 1016 -7.06 -22.85 2.51
C PHE A 1016 -7.35 -24.12 1.70
N GLN A 1017 -8.34 -24.08 0.79
CA GLN A 1017 -8.72 -25.24 0.00
C GLN A 1017 -7.57 -25.66 -0.95
N TRP A 1018 -7.25 -26.96 -0.98
CA TRP A 1018 -6.10 -27.58 -1.66
C TRP A 1018 -4.71 -27.10 -1.17
N CYS A 1019 -4.58 -26.77 0.12
CA CYS A 1019 -3.28 -26.69 0.80
C CYS A 1019 -2.77 -28.11 1.16
N GLU A 1020 -2.45 -28.90 0.13
CA GLU A 1020 -2.14 -30.35 0.22
C GLU A 1020 -1.07 -30.69 1.27
N SER A 1021 -0.01 -29.88 1.41
CA SER A 1021 1.10 -30.09 2.36
C SER A 1021 0.85 -29.58 3.79
N LEU A 1022 -0.35 -29.06 4.10
CA LEU A 1022 -0.62 -28.38 5.38
C LEU A 1022 -0.70 -29.36 6.56
N GLU A 1023 0.45 -29.64 7.20
CA GLU A 1023 0.52 -30.57 8.33
C GLU A 1023 -0.11 -30.02 9.62
N ARG A 1024 -0.02 -28.70 9.84
CA ARG A 1024 -0.35 -28.05 11.11
C ARG A 1024 -0.96 -26.66 10.89
N ILE A 1025 -2.09 -26.42 11.53
CA ILE A 1025 -2.71 -25.10 11.64
C ILE A 1025 -3.13 -24.81 13.09
N THR A 1026 -2.91 -23.57 13.53
CA THR A 1026 -3.52 -23.01 14.73
C THR A 1026 -4.61 -22.03 14.30
N ILE A 1027 -5.87 -22.27 14.68
CA ILE A 1027 -6.99 -21.37 14.41
C ILE A 1027 -7.13 -20.36 15.57
N SER A 1028 -7.37 -19.10 15.23
CA SER A 1028 -7.64 -18.01 16.17
C SER A 1028 -8.80 -18.30 17.14
N THR A 1029 -8.63 -17.94 18.41
CA THR A 1029 -9.67 -18.06 19.46
C THR A 1029 -10.83 -17.08 19.30
N GLN A 1030 -10.83 -16.25 18.26
CA GLN A 1030 -11.92 -15.32 17.94
C GLN A 1030 -12.76 -15.75 16.72
N VAL A 1031 -12.43 -16.88 16.09
CA VAL A 1031 -13.18 -17.42 14.93
C VAL A 1031 -14.46 -18.08 15.41
N THR A 1032 -15.62 -17.56 14.99
CA THR A 1032 -16.93 -18.05 15.43
C THR A 1032 -17.55 -19.13 14.53
N LYS A 1033 -16.99 -19.33 13.34
CA LYS A 1033 -17.44 -20.31 12.33
C LYS A 1033 -16.29 -20.82 11.48
N ILE A 1034 -16.28 -22.11 11.16
CA ILE A 1034 -15.44 -22.64 10.07
C ILE A 1034 -16.28 -22.68 8.80
N TYR A 1035 -16.03 -21.78 7.87
CA TYR A 1035 -16.83 -21.62 6.66
C TYR A 1035 -16.66 -22.80 5.68
N GLY A 1036 -17.60 -22.93 4.74
CA GLY A 1036 -17.65 -24.06 3.83
C GLY A 1036 -16.36 -24.23 3.02
N TYR A 1037 -15.92 -25.48 2.87
CA TYR A 1037 -14.69 -25.89 2.19
C TYR A 1037 -13.37 -25.24 2.68
N SER A 1038 -13.35 -24.51 3.81
CA SER A 1038 -12.19 -23.69 4.21
C SER A 1038 -10.86 -24.42 4.31
N PHE A 1039 -10.87 -25.72 4.62
CA PHE A 1039 -9.70 -26.61 4.69
C PHE A 1039 -9.86 -27.85 3.79
N CYS A 1040 -10.76 -27.80 2.80
CA CYS A 1040 -11.00 -28.92 1.90
C CYS A 1040 -9.73 -29.28 1.12
N GLY A 1041 -9.33 -30.56 1.08
CA GLY A 1041 -8.11 -30.98 0.40
C GLY A 1041 -6.79 -30.65 1.12
N CYS A 1042 -6.82 -30.38 2.44
CA CYS A 1042 -5.61 -30.34 3.26
C CYS A 1042 -5.11 -31.76 3.57
N GLU A 1043 -4.65 -32.49 2.54
CA GLU A 1043 -4.38 -33.92 2.61
C GLU A 1043 -3.38 -34.32 3.70
N SER A 1044 -2.38 -33.49 4.00
CA SER A 1044 -1.35 -33.75 5.02
C SER A 1044 -1.75 -33.39 6.46
N LEU A 1045 -2.95 -32.84 6.69
CA LEU A 1045 -3.39 -32.35 8.00
C LEU A 1045 -3.67 -33.52 8.96
N LYS A 1046 -2.75 -33.78 9.89
CA LYS A 1046 -2.79 -34.98 10.76
C LYS A 1046 -3.78 -34.88 11.92
N SER A 1047 -4.00 -33.66 12.42
CA SER A 1047 -4.84 -33.38 13.60
C SER A 1047 -5.28 -31.92 13.62
N ILE A 1048 -6.49 -31.62 14.10
CA ILE A 1048 -6.91 -30.23 14.34
C ILE A 1048 -7.69 -30.07 15.65
N ILE A 1049 -7.47 -28.93 16.31
CA ILE A 1049 -8.24 -28.46 17.47
C ILE A 1049 -9.11 -27.31 16.99
N ILE A 1050 -10.44 -27.46 17.12
CA ILE A 1050 -11.40 -26.40 16.82
C ILE A 1050 -11.55 -25.53 18.09
N PRO A 1051 -11.39 -24.19 18.03
CA PRO A 1051 -11.48 -23.34 19.23
C PRO A 1051 -12.89 -23.25 19.82
N GLU A 1052 -12.98 -23.07 21.15
CA GLU A 1052 -14.21 -22.88 21.96
C GLU A 1052 -15.10 -21.69 21.53
N SER A 1053 -14.63 -20.84 20.60
CA SER A 1053 -15.41 -19.77 19.99
C SER A 1053 -16.30 -20.26 18.83
N VAL A 1054 -16.02 -21.43 18.26
CA VAL A 1054 -16.67 -21.92 17.04
C VAL A 1054 -18.06 -22.48 17.35
N THR A 1055 -19.08 -21.96 16.66
CA THR A 1055 -20.48 -22.34 16.83
C THR A 1055 -21.01 -23.25 15.73
N SER A 1056 -20.40 -23.23 14.55
CA SER A 1056 -20.73 -24.13 13.42
C SER A 1056 -19.49 -24.50 12.60
N ILE A 1057 -19.50 -25.73 12.09
CA ILE A 1057 -18.59 -26.24 11.07
C ILE A 1057 -19.43 -26.42 9.80
N GLU A 1058 -19.25 -25.57 8.80
CA GLU A 1058 -20.11 -25.50 7.61
C GLU A 1058 -19.75 -26.58 6.56
N ASP A 1059 -20.51 -26.64 5.46
CA ASP A 1059 -20.44 -27.68 4.43
C ASP A 1059 -19.03 -27.90 3.84
N GLY A 1060 -18.58 -29.16 3.80
CA GLY A 1060 -17.30 -29.56 3.21
C GLY A 1060 -16.05 -29.02 3.90
N ALA A 1061 -16.16 -28.40 5.08
CA ALA A 1061 -15.08 -27.64 5.74
C ALA A 1061 -13.71 -28.35 5.80
N PHE A 1062 -13.69 -29.66 6.08
CA PHE A 1062 -12.50 -30.52 6.16
C PHE A 1062 -12.57 -31.70 5.17
N SER A 1063 -13.41 -31.61 4.14
CA SER A 1063 -13.52 -32.67 3.14
C SER A 1063 -12.17 -32.97 2.49
N SER A 1064 -11.86 -34.24 2.21
CA SER A 1064 -10.56 -34.68 1.66
C SER A 1064 -9.32 -34.35 2.51
N CYS A 1065 -9.46 -34.16 3.83
CA CYS A 1065 -8.32 -34.19 4.75
C CYS A 1065 -7.89 -35.66 4.99
N THR A 1066 -7.29 -36.29 3.99
CA THR A 1066 -7.07 -37.75 3.93
C THR A 1066 -6.19 -38.28 5.08
N SER A 1067 -5.20 -37.52 5.56
CA SER A 1067 -4.34 -37.89 6.70
C SER A 1067 -4.91 -37.54 8.09
N LEU A 1068 -6.13 -37.00 8.18
CA LEU A 1068 -6.70 -36.52 9.44
C LEU A 1068 -7.02 -37.68 10.38
N THR A 1069 -6.26 -37.81 11.48
CA THR A 1069 -6.41 -38.91 12.45
C THR A 1069 -7.21 -38.53 13.70
N SER A 1070 -7.26 -37.23 14.03
CA SER A 1070 -7.96 -36.74 15.22
C SER A 1070 -8.51 -35.32 15.02
N VAL A 1071 -9.72 -35.09 15.54
CA VAL A 1071 -10.39 -33.79 15.57
C VAL A 1071 -10.92 -33.55 16.98
N THR A 1072 -10.57 -32.42 17.58
CA THR A 1072 -11.20 -31.94 18.83
C THR A 1072 -12.29 -30.95 18.48
N ILE A 1073 -13.55 -31.32 18.73
CA ILE A 1073 -14.73 -30.46 18.56
C ILE A 1073 -15.20 -30.02 19.96
N PRO A 1074 -15.27 -28.71 20.26
CA PRO A 1074 -15.66 -28.17 21.55
C PRO A 1074 -17.19 -28.13 21.76
N ASP A 1075 -17.61 -28.04 23.03
CA ASP A 1075 -19.03 -27.95 23.45
C ASP A 1075 -19.73 -26.63 22.99
N SER A 1076 -19.01 -25.72 22.33
CA SER A 1076 -19.57 -24.56 21.65
C SER A 1076 -20.22 -24.88 20.30
N VAL A 1077 -19.85 -25.99 19.64
CA VAL A 1077 -20.31 -26.31 18.29
C VAL A 1077 -21.74 -26.87 18.32
N THR A 1078 -22.64 -26.24 17.57
CA THR A 1078 -24.08 -26.58 17.51
C THR A 1078 -24.47 -27.33 16.25
N SER A 1079 -23.71 -27.19 15.16
CA SER A 1079 -23.98 -27.82 13.87
C SER A 1079 -22.71 -28.24 13.11
N ILE A 1080 -22.84 -29.32 12.33
CA ILE A 1080 -21.82 -29.85 11.41
C ILE A 1080 -22.47 -30.02 10.03
N GLY A 1081 -21.89 -29.42 8.98
CA GLY A 1081 -22.46 -29.32 7.63
C GLY A 1081 -22.40 -30.59 6.77
N LEU A 1082 -22.99 -30.50 5.57
CA LEU A 1082 -22.96 -31.51 4.51
C LEU A 1082 -21.51 -31.90 4.17
N SER A 1083 -21.18 -33.19 4.16
CA SER A 1083 -19.84 -33.70 3.82
C SER A 1083 -18.66 -33.02 4.57
N ALA A 1084 -18.88 -32.45 5.77
CA ALA A 1084 -17.88 -31.66 6.50
C ALA A 1084 -16.54 -32.39 6.76
N PHE A 1085 -16.57 -33.71 6.99
CA PHE A 1085 -15.41 -34.60 7.13
C PHE A 1085 -15.55 -35.83 6.19
N ASP A 1086 -16.10 -35.62 4.99
CA ASP A 1086 -16.09 -36.60 3.90
C ASP A 1086 -14.63 -36.82 3.42
N GLU A 1087 -14.32 -37.99 2.85
CA GLU A 1087 -12.96 -38.37 2.40
C GLU A 1087 -11.84 -38.31 3.48
N CYS A 1088 -12.19 -38.14 4.76
CA CYS A 1088 -11.26 -38.16 5.89
C CYS A 1088 -10.85 -39.61 6.24
N ILE A 1089 -10.28 -40.34 5.29
CA ILE A 1089 -10.08 -41.80 5.35
C ILE A 1089 -9.23 -42.31 6.54
N SER A 1090 -8.35 -41.47 7.10
CA SER A 1090 -7.57 -41.81 8.30
C SER A 1090 -8.32 -41.61 9.62
N LEU A 1091 -9.47 -40.94 9.61
CA LEU A 1091 -10.25 -40.63 10.81
C LEU A 1091 -11.07 -41.85 11.21
N THR A 1092 -10.52 -42.74 12.03
CA THR A 1092 -11.20 -43.99 12.42
C THR A 1092 -12.27 -43.81 13.49
N SER A 1093 -12.23 -42.71 14.25
CA SER A 1093 -13.30 -42.36 15.19
C SER A 1093 -13.34 -40.86 15.46
N ILE A 1094 -14.54 -40.34 15.72
CA ILE A 1094 -14.76 -38.93 16.09
C ILE A 1094 -15.61 -38.84 17.36
N THR A 1095 -15.33 -37.86 18.20
CA THR A 1095 -16.16 -37.50 19.36
C THR A 1095 -17.00 -36.28 19.00
N ILE A 1096 -18.32 -36.38 19.19
CA ILE A 1096 -19.28 -35.31 18.94
C ILE A 1096 -19.84 -34.82 20.28
N PRO A 1097 -19.70 -33.52 20.61
CA PRO A 1097 -20.21 -32.96 21.85
C PRO A 1097 -21.74 -32.91 21.89
N ASN A 1098 -22.32 -32.85 23.09
CA ASN A 1098 -23.77 -32.88 23.27
C ASN A 1098 -24.48 -31.58 22.81
N SER A 1099 -23.71 -30.51 22.59
CA SER A 1099 -24.15 -29.26 21.99
C SER A 1099 -24.60 -29.41 20.53
N VAL A 1100 -24.10 -30.41 19.80
CA VAL A 1100 -24.42 -30.62 18.38
C VAL A 1100 -25.86 -31.12 18.24
N THR A 1101 -26.68 -30.30 17.61
CA THR A 1101 -28.11 -30.56 17.35
C THR A 1101 -28.40 -30.99 15.91
N SER A 1102 -27.50 -30.67 14.97
CA SER A 1102 -27.63 -30.98 13.55
C SER A 1102 -26.32 -31.48 12.94
N ILE A 1103 -26.40 -32.56 12.17
CA ILE A 1103 -25.28 -33.18 11.45
C ILE A 1103 -25.73 -33.45 10.01
N GLY A 1104 -25.07 -32.81 9.04
CA GLY A 1104 -25.42 -32.87 7.62
C GLY A 1104 -25.22 -34.26 6.99
N ASN A 1105 -25.87 -34.50 5.84
CA ASN A 1105 -25.70 -35.76 5.12
C ASN A 1105 -24.22 -35.97 4.77
N ARG A 1106 -23.73 -37.21 4.93
CA ARG A 1106 -22.30 -37.59 4.72
C ARG A 1106 -21.25 -36.82 5.53
N ALA A 1107 -21.64 -35.98 6.49
CA ALA A 1107 -20.73 -35.20 7.31
C ALA A 1107 -19.59 -36.00 7.96
N LEU A 1108 -19.82 -37.27 8.32
CA LEU A 1108 -18.88 -38.11 9.07
C LEU A 1108 -18.80 -39.52 8.45
N GLY A 1109 -17.58 -40.03 8.27
CA GLY A 1109 -17.36 -41.47 8.04
C GLY A 1109 -17.57 -41.96 6.60
N TYR A 1110 -17.53 -41.08 5.60
CA TYR A 1110 -17.71 -41.43 4.17
C TYR A 1110 -16.45 -41.19 3.34
N TYR A 1111 -16.41 -41.83 2.17
CA TYR A 1111 -15.41 -41.66 1.11
C TYR A 1111 -16.01 -42.04 -0.27
N TYR A 1112 -15.41 -41.64 -1.39
CA TYR A 1112 -15.91 -41.93 -2.74
C TYR A 1112 -14.98 -42.88 -3.52
N ASP A 1113 -15.56 -43.98 -4.01
CA ASP A 1113 -14.86 -44.95 -4.88
C ASP A 1113 -15.86 -45.55 -5.88
N GLY A 1114 -16.08 -44.83 -6.99
CA GLY A 1114 -17.15 -45.12 -7.96
C GLY A 1114 -18.57 -44.87 -7.41
N GLY A 1115 -18.67 -44.22 -6.25
CA GLY A 1115 -19.88 -44.06 -5.45
C GLY A 1115 -19.51 -43.92 -3.97
N TYR A 1116 -20.42 -43.35 -3.17
CA TYR A 1116 -20.19 -43.10 -1.74
C TYR A 1116 -20.19 -44.40 -0.93
N LYS A 1117 -19.15 -44.59 -0.11
CA LYS A 1117 -18.93 -45.75 0.75
C LYS A 1117 -18.63 -45.29 2.18
N LYS A 1118 -18.84 -46.18 3.16
CA LYS A 1118 -18.52 -45.93 4.57
C LYS A 1118 -17.07 -46.31 4.85
N ILE A 1119 -16.36 -45.49 5.62
CA ILE A 1119 -15.03 -45.82 6.15
C ILE A 1119 -15.16 -47.09 7.04
N PRO A 1120 -14.42 -48.20 6.74
CA PRO A 1120 -14.58 -49.44 7.48
C PRO A 1120 -14.27 -49.30 8.98
N GLY A 1121 -15.23 -49.68 9.83
CA GLY A 1121 -15.08 -49.63 11.29
C GLY A 1121 -15.21 -48.24 11.93
N PHE A 1122 -15.56 -47.20 11.15
CA PHE A 1122 -15.75 -45.83 11.64
C PHE A 1122 -16.66 -45.79 12.87
N THR A 1123 -16.17 -45.15 13.93
CA THR A 1123 -16.82 -45.15 15.25
C THR A 1123 -17.17 -43.72 15.69
N ILE A 1124 -18.45 -43.44 15.88
CA ILE A 1124 -18.96 -42.17 16.43
C ILE A 1124 -19.08 -42.31 17.95
N LYS A 1125 -18.55 -41.34 18.69
CA LYS A 1125 -18.66 -41.25 20.16
C LYS A 1125 -19.48 -40.02 20.54
N GLY A 1126 -20.33 -40.14 21.54
CA GLY A 1126 -21.10 -39.01 22.07
C GLY A 1126 -22.06 -39.43 23.18
N LYS A 1127 -22.81 -38.46 23.72
CA LYS A 1127 -23.79 -38.73 24.78
C LYS A 1127 -24.98 -39.54 24.23
N LYS A 1128 -25.51 -40.46 25.02
CA LYS A 1128 -26.77 -41.15 24.71
C LYS A 1128 -27.93 -40.13 24.61
N GLY A 1129 -28.73 -40.23 23.55
CA GLY A 1129 -29.83 -39.31 23.22
C GLY A 1129 -29.43 -38.08 22.41
N SER A 1130 -28.15 -37.92 22.04
CA SER A 1130 -27.67 -36.79 21.22
C SER A 1130 -27.89 -37.02 19.72
N ALA A 1131 -27.76 -35.95 18.92
CA ALA A 1131 -27.77 -36.05 17.46
C ALA A 1131 -26.68 -36.98 16.91
N ALA A 1132 -25.58 -37.21 17.65
CA ALA A 1132 -24.54 -38.16 17.30
C ALA A 1132 -25.03 -39.62 17.36
N GLU A 1133 -25.89 -39.97 18.33
CA GLU A 1133 -26.51 -41.30 18.40
C GLU A 1133 -27.55 -41.47 17.28
N THR A 1134 -28.33 -40.44 16.99
CA THR A 1134 -29.31 -40.42 15.88
C THR A 1134 -28.60 -40.61 14.54
N TYR A 1135 -27.60 -39.78 14.23
CA TYR A 1135 -26.82 -39.87 13.00
C TYR A 1135 -26.15 -41.23 12.82
N ALA A 1136 -25.59 -41.79 13.91
CA ALA A 1136 -24.97 -43.12 13.88
C ALA A 1136 -26.00 -44.23 13.60
N LYS A 1137 -27.24 -44.13 14.10
CA LYS A 1137 -28.31 -45.09 13.80
C LYS A 1137 -28.80 -44.96 12.36
N ASP A 1138 -29.17 -43.75 11.95
CA ASP A 1138 -29.80 -43.47 10.65
C ASP A 1138 -28.87 -43.81 9.48
N ASN A 1139 -27.55 -43.70 9.69
CA ASN A 1139 -26.54 -44.03 8.70
C ASN A 1139 -25.86 -45.40 8.94
N ASP A 1140 -26.25 -46.17 9.97
CA ASP A 1140 -25.67 -47.48 10.33
C ASP A 1140 -24.12 -47.41 10.53
N PHE A 1141 -23.69 -46.61 11.51
CA PHE A 1141 -22.33 -46.53 12.03
C PHE A 1141 -22.25 -47.09 13.45
N LYS A 1142 -21.05 -47.51 13.87
CA LYS A 1142 -20.81 -47.94 15.23
C LYS A 1142 -20.85 -46.75 16.18
N PHE A 1143 -21.82 -46.72 17.08
CA PHE A 1143 -21.90 -45.74 18.17
C PHE A 1143 -21.24 -46.26 19.46
N ILE A 1144 -20.57 -45.36 20.21
CA ILE A 1144 -20.14 -45.58 21.59
C ILE A 1144 -20.67 -44.44 22.44
N ALA A 1145 -21.47 -44.79 23.46
CA ALA A 1145 -21.87 -43.83 24.49
C ALA A 1145 -20.65 -43.49 25.38
N ILE A 1146 -20.48 -42.19 25.63
CA ILE A 1146 -19.51 -41.62 26.59
C ILE A 1146 -20.23 -40.69 27.58
#